data_AF-A0A0C3BS62-F1
#
_entry.id   AF-A0A0C3BS62-F1
#
_cell.length_a   1.000
_cell.length_b   1.000
_cell.length_c   1.000
_cell.angle_alpha   90.00
_cell.angle_beta   90.00
_cell.angle_gamma   90.00
#
_symmetry.space_group_name_H-M   'P 1'
#
loop_
_entity.id
_entity.type
_entity.pdbx_description
1 polymer ?
#
loop_
_entity_poly.entity_id
_entity_poly.type
_entity_poly.pdbx_seq_one_letter_code
_entity_poly.pdbx_strand_id
1 'polypeptide(L)'
;MAVRKQILEGQIKFLQAVELPTAKGDAAKAIQLLKSKTSDNEKLKHELSRLLERCTLEASQSKSKEMDFKTKLVAFKRQNHLLQKRCDRAPEIKAKAVKRAKSSANKENRTYKLLHKGAYSPQARELARMLVSAGCSREYVSNVIHAVCKSAGVAVQGSMSRRTVSRAILEGGIAAKIQIGHELAQAEAFTASKDGTSNKHVNYDAHHINLKVSSYSDDPDEVPTHCHRFLGIVSSPDQSAEGQAEDLVEQIDDVLKIYNKSPLAKRSGHFMRLVKAISLLKGVNTDHCSKEKKFSNIMKSKVVDAVRELLGETEVLEKSWEEIDILFDKALSGGNTPMMAWWAENDVTPPILLANHDNAAVLNNLDSLDDLTPAEQHALESTTRGGVKAASLAGAIFNHKDDKKGQQDIFKWWFKNAGIPIAFPDTSNNRYGTYCEAAGVLLLYCDKFLEFLEFVRDSKKKHVFTNMEKNLYNALKDPATLTELAVLALYAQAISHPYMRQIRGKNINMLDLAPLHLQVEQHMINVIENPNILVSADATYTTGAMDEKEWEKPDVVNAILKRMPELPHLSNVLVHFTTEFTPSGVIDSATDLQKELAWMPATNDVNEGMLGSLRQFWRFNPRATLHVFNSLAMFQRNNTQPFMNKHFKEDDHKFLMHMGREVDSSRLESKRQAKNVEYTQAKNQKKNDRDTEAAKKKAEKNNRISRIPLIFEKEVIEGLKGQKLQDQLDAFRLAGAPLPALLKDVKVVADKKKTIQNAIEQYENDKWSPIGFEGGETDGFQADNGDEENGEE
;
A
#
# COMPACT_ATOMS: atom_id res chain seq x y z
N MET A 1 68.77 -110.93 149.22
CA MET A 1 67.47 -110.95 148.51
C MET A 1 67.38 -109.73 147.57
N ALA A 2 68.04 -109.60 146.42
CA ALA A 2 68.61 -110.53 145.42
C ALA A 2 67.81 -110.75 144.11
N VAL A 3 66.76 -109.96 143.79
CA VAL A 3 66.18 -110.00 142.41
C VAL A 3 65.84 -108.62 141.82
N ARG A 4 65.44 -107.61 142.62
CA ARG A 4 65.14 -106.27 142.07
C ARG A 4 66.36 -105.44 141.64
N LYS A 5 67.56 -105.85 142.06
CA LYS A 5 68.83 -105.21 141.69
C LYS A 5 69.23 -105.46 140.21
N GLN A 6 68.81 -106.58 139.61
CA GLN A 6 69.20 -106.92 138.23
C GLN A 6 68.38 -106.20 137.14
N ILE A 7 67.15 -105.76 137.43
CA ILE A 7 66.29 -105.12 136.41
C ILE A 7 66.58 -103.61 136.30
N LEU A 8 66.88 -102.95 137.43
CA LEU A 8 67.26 -101.54 137.44
C LEU A 8 68.67 -101.30 136.88
N GLU A 9 69.60 -102.23 137.06
CA GLU A 9 70.94 -102.16 136.44
C GLU A 9 70.89 -102.34 134.90
N GLY A 10 69.81 -102.94 134.36
CA GLY A 10 69.59 -103.07 132.91
C GLY A 10 69.08 -101.78 132.24
N GLN A 11 68.23 -101.00 132.92
CA GLN A 11 67.68 -99.76 132.34
C GLN A 11 68.65 -98.59 132.41
N ILE A 12 69.54 -98.59 133.42
CA ILE A 12 70.62 -97.59 133.53
C ILE A 12 71.66 -97.74 132.41
N LYS A 13 71.83 -98.94 131.81
CA LYS A 13 72.72 -99.12 130.65
C LYS A 13 72.12 -98.67 129.31
N PHE A 14 70.81 -98.42 129.19
CA PHE A 14 70.19 -97.97 127.94
C PHE A 14 70.05 -96.43 127.85
N LEU A 15 69.84 -95.75 128.98
CA LEU A 15 69.68 -94.29 129.01
C LEU A 15 71.00 -93.52 129.10
N GLN A 16 72.14 -94.20 129.23
CA GLN A 16 73.48 -93.60 129.18
C GLN A 16 74.10 -93.60 127.76
N ALA A 17 73.32 -93.87 126.71
CA ALA A 17 73.83 -94.01 125.34
C ALA A 17 73.35 -92.92 124.34
N VAL A 18 72.79 -91.79 124.79
CA VAL A 18 72.38 -90.71 123.88
C VAL A 18 72.68 -89.32 124.44
N GLU A 19 73.66 -88.63 123.86
CA GLU A 19 73.72 -87.15 123.82
C GLU A 19 74.14 -86.66 122.42
N LEU A 20 73.38 -85.68 121.91
CA LEU A 20 73.41 -85.09 120.57
C LEU A 20 73.99 -83.65 120.62
N PRO A 21 75.15 -83.37 120.01
CA PRO A 21 75.75 -82.03 120.02
C PRO A 21 75.71 -81.35 118.63
N THR A 22 74.63 -80.64 118.26
CA THR A 22 74.64 -79.64 117.14
C THR A 22 73.45 -78.65 117.08
N ALA A 23 72.58 -78.54 118.09
CA ALA A 23 71.30 -77.81 117.94
C ALA A 23 71.34 -76.26 118.01
N LYS A 24 72.50 -75.60 118.18
CA LYS A 24 72.54 -74.13 118.36
C LYS A 24 72.95 -73.32 117.12
N GLY A 25 73.68 -73.90 116.17
CA GLY A 25 74.12 -73.19 114.95
C GLY A 25 73.04 -73.07 113.87
N ASP A 26 72.23 -74.12 113.72
CA ASP A 26 71.21 -74.20 112.66
C ASP A 26 69.99 -73.31 112.95
N ALA A 27 69.67 -73.08 114.23
CA ALA A 27 68.56 -72.21 114.63
C ALA A 27 68.78 -70.73 114.24
N ALA A 28 70.02 -70.23 114.33
CA ALA A 28 70.33 -68.84 113.97
C ALA A 28 70.24 -68.60 112.44
N LYS A 29 70.73 -69.55 111.63
CA LYS A 29 70.57 -69.52 110.17
C LYS A 29 69.10 -69.63 109.75
N ALA A 30 68.33 -70.49 110.42
CA ALA A 30 66.90 -70.64 110.15
C ALA A 30 66.13 -69.34 110.37
N ILE A 31 66.40 -68.60 111.46
CA ILE A 31 65.72 -67.33 111.77
C ILE A 31 66.06 -66.24 110.74
N GLN A 32 67.31 -66.16 110.27
CA GLN A 32 67.71 -65.17 109.27
C GLN A 32 67.09 -65.46 107.88
N LEU A 33 67.03 -66.73 107.49
CA LEU A 33 66.31 -67.20 106.29
C LEU A 33 64.81 -66.92 106.39
N LEU A 34 64.22 -67.12 107.56
CA LEU A 34 62.79 -66.88 107.79
C LEU A 34 62.46 -65.38 107.66
N LYS A 35 63.31 -64.48 108.19
CA LYS A 35 63.17 -63.02 108.01
C LYS A 35 63.30 -62.58 106.55
N SER A 36 64.24 -63.15 105.80
CA SER A 36 64.37 -62.91 104.36
C SER A 36 63.12 -63.37 103.60
N LYS A 37 62.65 -64.59 103.89
CA LYS A 37 61.46 -65.15 103.23
C LYS A 37 60.17 -64.45 103.60
N THR A 38 60.04 -63.90 104.81
CA THR A 38 58.89 -63.05 105.17
C THR A 38 58.92 -61.74 104.39
N SER A 39 60.09 -61.13 104.20
CA SER A 39 60.20 -59.91 103.38
C SER A 39 59.87 -60.16 101.91
N ASP A 40 60.33 -61.28 101.33
CA ASP A 40 60.00 -61.68 99.97
C ASP A 40 58.50 -61.98 99.81
N ASN A 41 57.87 -62.63 100.81
CA ASN A 41 56.44 -62.90 100.81
C ASN A 41 55.59 -61.62 100.88
N GLU A 42 56.03 -60.60 101.61
CA GLU A 42 55.34 -59.31 101.62
C GLU A 42 55.44 -58.60 100.26
N LYS A 43 56.61 -58.64 99.61
CA LYS A 43 56.79 -58.11 98.25
C LYS A 43 55.90 -58.83 97.23
N LEU A 44 55.89 -60.16 97.27
CA LEU A 44 55.03 -60.99 96.40
C LEU A 44 53.54 -60.75 96.65
N LYS A 45 53.11 -60.59 97.91
CA LYS A 45 51.73 -60.20 98.23
C LYS A 45 51.37 -58.85 97.64
N HIS A 46 52.30 -57.89 97.66
CA HIS A 46 52.06 -56.56 97.13
C HIS A 46 52.03 -56.55 95.59
N GLU A 47 52.91 -57.29 94.92
CA GLU A 47 52.85 -57.50 93.46
C GLU A 47 51.59 -58.24 93.03
N LEU A 48 51.20 -59.31 93.73
CA LEU A 48 49.98 -60.05 93.44
C LEU A 48 48.75 -59.15 93.59
N SER A 49 48.70 -58.30 94.61
CA SER A 49 47.62 -57.33 94.80
C SER A 49 47.56 -56.32 93.65
N ARG A 50 48.71 -55.77 93.21
CA ARG A 50 48.77 -54.88 92.04
C ARG A 50 48.34 -55.57 90.75
N LEU A 51 48.74 -56.81 90.53
CA LEU A 51 48.35 -57.57 89.33
C LEU A 51 46.85 -57.89 89.33
N LEU A 52 46.28 -58.27 90.47
CA LEU A 52 44.83 -58.48 90.60
C LEU A 52 44.05 -57.19 90.38
N GLU A 53 44.53 -56.07 90.90
CA GLU A 53 43.92 -54.75 90.69
C GLU A 53 43.99 -54.32 89.21
N ARG A 54 45.11 -54.59 88.53
CA ARG A 54 45.24 -54.35 87.09
C ARG A 54 44.32 -55.25 86.26
N CYS A 55 44.28 -56.55 86.54
CA CYS A 55 43.42 -57.49 85.82
C CYS A 55 41.93 -57.19 86.03
N THR A 56 41.52 -56.78 87.23
CA THR A 56 40.14 -56.37 87.50
C THR A 56 39.78 -55.08 86.77
N LEU A 57 40.70 -54.11 86.70
CA LEU A 57 40.51 -52.88 85.93
C LEU A 57 40.38 -53.17 84.42
N GLU A 58 41.28 -53.97 83.85
CA GLU A 58 41.25 -54.37 82.44
C GLU A 58 40.00 -55.20 82.08
N ALA A 59 39.58 -56.10 82.97
CA ALA A 59 38.34 -56.85 82.80
C ALA A 59 37.10 -55.92 82.83
N SER A 60 37.08 -54.93 83.73
CA SER A 60 35.99 -53.95 83.81
C SER A 60 35.93 -53.05 82.56
N GLN A 61 37.08 -52.61 82.05
CA GLN A 61 37.19 -51.83 80.82
C GLN A 61 36.77 -52.64 79.60
N SER A 62 37.17 -53.92 79.52
CA SER A 62 36.76 -54.81 78.43
C SER A 62 35.25 -55.05 78.42
N LYS A 63 34.65 -55.26 79.59
CA LYS A 63 33.19 -55.44 79.73
C LYS A 63 32.41 -54.18 79.37
N SER A 64 32.94 -53.00 79.71
CA SER A 64 32.38 -51.71 79.30
C SER A 64 32.42 -51.52 77.78
N LYS A 65 33.57 -51.81 77.14
CA LYS A 65 33.70 -51.78 75.67
C LYS A 65 32.76 -52.77 74.98
N GLU A 66 32.60 -53.97 75.53
CA GLU A 66 31.68 -54.97 74.99
C GLU A 66 30.22 -54.49 75.03
N MET A 67 29.81 -53.82 76.11
CA MET A 67 28.48 -53.21 76.22
C MET A 67 28.28 -52.07 75.20
N ASP A 68 29.28 -51.21 75.01
CA ASP A 68 29.22 -50.13 74.03
C ASP A 68 29.14 -50.68 72.58
N PHE A 69 29.93 -51.72 72.27
CA PHE A 69 29.85 -52.39 70.97
C PHE A 69 28.51 -53.09 70.73
N LYS A 70 27.94 -53.75 71.74
CA LYS A 70 26.60 -54.33 71.64
C LYS A 70 25.54 -53.27 71.36
N THR A 71 25.65 -52.12 72.02
CA THR A 71 24.73 -50.99 71.83
C THR A 71 24.85 -50.42 70.41
N LYS A 72 26.08 -50.19 69.93
CA LYS A 72 26.35 -49.75 68.55
C LYS A 72 25.87 -50.75 67.51
N LEU A 73 26.05 -52.06 67.75
CA LEU A 73 25.59 -53.12 66.84
C LEU A 73 24.06 -53.10 66.70
N VAL A 74 23.33 -52.90 67.79
CA VAL A 74 21.86 -52.78 67.75
C VAL A 74 21.45 -51.53 66.96
N ALA A 75 22.13 -50.39 67.18
CA ALA A 75 21.86 -49.17 66.45
C ALA A 75 22.11 -49.33 64.94
N PHE A 76 23.26 -49.92 64.55
CA PHE A 76 23.59 -50.18 63.16
C PHE A 76 22.63 -51.18 62.51
N LYS A 77 22.21 -52.24 63.23
CA LYS A 77 21.19 -53.17 62.73
C LYS A 77 19.86 -52.47 62.46
N ARG A 78 19.43 -51.55 63.34
CA ARG A 78 18.22 -50.73 63.11
C ARG A 78 18.38 -49.81 61.90
N GLN A 79 19.53 -49.15 61.77
CA GLN A 79 19.80 -48.26 60.63
C GLN A 79 19.85 -49.04 59.30
N ASN A 80 20.51 -50.20 59.28
CA ASN A 80 20.53 -51.07 58.10
C ASN A 80 19.14 -51.59 57.75
N HIS A 81 18.32 -51.96 58.74
CA HIS A 81 16.94 -52.37 58.48
C HIS A 81 16.09 -51.22 57.89
N LEU A 82 16.28 -49.99 58.37
CA LEU A 82 15.62 -48.81 57.82
C LEU A 82 16.08 -48.50 56.39
N LEU A 83 17.40 -48.59 56.14
CA LEU A 83 17.97 -48.41 54.80
C LEU A 83 17.50 -49.49 53.84
N GLN A 84 17.48 -50.75 54.27
CA GLN A 84 16.95 -51.88 53.50
C GLN A 84 15.49 -51.62 53.13
N LYS A 85 14.64 -51.26 54.10
CA LYS A 85 13.24 -50.89 53.82
C LYS A 85 13.09 -49.68 52.89
N ARG A 86 14.02 -48.72 52.90
CA ARG A 86 14.04 -47.60 51.95
C ARG A 86 14.45 -48.07 50.55
N CYS A 87 15.46 -48.93 50.44
CA CYS A 87 15.88 -49.54 49.17
C CYS A 87 14.77 -50.42 48.58
N ASP A 88 14.11 -51.25 49.39
CA ASP A 88 13.01 -52.11 48.96
C ASP A 88 11.80 -51.30 48.47
N ARG A 89 11.54 -50.13 49.06
CA ARG A 89 10.46 -49.21 48.67
C ARG A 89 10.84 -48.28 47.52
N ALA A 90 12.13 -48.08 47.24
CA ALA A 90 12.59 -47.14 46.21
C ALA A 90 12.07 -47.48 44.79
N PRO A 91 12.02 -48.75 44.34
CA PRO A 91 11.40 -49.11 43.06
C PRO A 91 9.93 -48.72 42.98
N GLU A 92 9.15 -48.94 44.04
CA GLU A 92 7.71 -48.62 44.06
C GLU A 92 7.46 -47.11 44.09
N ILE A 93 8.27 -46.36 44.87
CA ILE A 93 8.23 -44.89 44.89
C ILE A 93 8.60 -44.33 43.51
N LYS A 94 9.67 -44.84 42.89
CA LYS A 94 10.09 -44.46 41.54
C LYS A 94 9.00 -44.80 40.52
N ALA A 95 8.39 -45.99 40.59
CA ALA A 95 7.30 -46.38 39.71
C ALA A 95 6.06 -45.50 39.87
N LYS A 96 5.68 -45.13 41.10
CA LYS A 96 4.58 -44.18 41.36
C LYS A 96 4.90 -42.79 40.84
N ALA A 97 6.12 -42.30 41.04
CA ALA A 97 6.58 -41.01 40.52
C ALA A 97 6.56 -41.00 38.98
N VAL A 98 7.08 -42.05 38.33
CA VAL A 98 7.03 -42.22 36.87
C VAL A 98 5.59 -42.33 36.37
N LYS A 99 4.71 -43.07 37.05
CA LYS A 99 3.28 -43.18 36.69
C LYS A 99 2.58 -41.83 36.80
N ARG A 100 2.84 -41.07 37.87
CA ARG A 100 2.32 -39.70 38.04
C ARG A 100 2.84 -38.77 36.95
N ALA A 101 4.14 -38.78 36.68
CA ALA A 101 4.76 -37.98 35.61
C ALA A 101 4.17 -38.34 34.24
N LYS A 102 4.05 -39.64 33.90
CA LYS A 102 3.39 -40.10 32.67
C LYS A 102 1.93 -39.69 32.60
N SER A 103 1.17 -39.78 33.70
CA SER A 103 -0.23 -39.35 33.71
C SER A 103 -0.40 -37.84 33.59
N SER A 104 0.50 -37.04 34.18
CA SER A 104 0.51 -35.58 34.07
C SER A 104 0.87 -35.16 32.66
N ALA A 105 1.96 -35.72 32.10
CA ALA A 105 2.37 -35.49 30.72
C ALA A 105 1.29 -35.91 29.71
N ASN A 106 0.63 -37.06 29.92
CA ASN A 106 -0.48 -37.50 29.08
C ASN A 106 -1.71 -36.59 29.18
N LYS A 107 -1.96 -35.97 30.35
CA LYS A 107 -3.10 -35.05 30.55
C LYS A 107 -2.82 -33.66 29.97
N GLU A 108 -1.59 -33.17 30.10
CA GLU A 108 -1.10 -31.93 29.48
C GLU A 108 -1.04 -32.05 27.95
N ASN A 109 -0.55 -33.16 27.41
CA ASN A 109 -0.48 -33.39 25.97
C ASN A 109 -1.85 -33.60 25.29
N ARG A 110 -2.91 -33.88 26.07
CA ARG A 110 -4.26 -34.14 25.54
C ARG A 110 -5.23 -32.98 25.74
N THR A 111 -4.84 -31.87 26.37
CA THR A 111 -5.76 -30.76 26.63
C THR A 111 -5.19 -29.42 26.15
N TYR A 112 -5.76 -28.86 25.09
CA TYR A 112 -5.40 -27.54 24.60
C TYR A 112 -6.31 -26.46 25.21
N LYS A 113 -5.73 -25.54 25.99
CA LYS A 113 -6.46 -24.44 26.62
C LYS A 113 -6.36 -23.19 25.77
N LEU A 114 -7.49 -22.72 25.24
CA LEU A 114 -7.54 -21.47 24.47
C LEU A 114 -7.37 -20.23 25.36
N LEU A 115 -7.68 -20.35 26.65
CA LEU A 115 -7.59 -19.27 27.62
C LEU A 115 -6.44 -19.49 28.61
N HIS A 116 -5.76 -18.38 28.94
CA HIS A 116 -4.82 -18.28 30.03
C HIS A 116 -5.20 -17.08 30.92
N LYS A 117 -5.40 -17.32 32.22
CA LYS A 117 -5.84 -16.30 33.20
C LYS A 117 -7.08 -15.49 32.74
N GLY A 118 -8.06 -16.16 32.15
CA GLY A 118 -9.32 -15.55 31.72
C GLY A 118 -9.27 -14.78 30.39
N ALA A 119 -8.10 -14.67 29.74
CA ALA A 119 -7.95 -14.07 28.42
C ALA A 119 -7.55 -15.14 27.38
N TYR A 120 -7.99 -15.00 26.13
CA TYR A 120 -7.50 -15.88 25.06
C TYR A 120 -6.03 -15.60 24.80
N SER A 121 -5.24 -16.67 24.71
CA SER A 121 -3.80 -16.58 24.48
C SER A 121 -3.48 -15.94 23.12
N PRO A 122 -2.29 -15.33 22.96
CA PRO A 122 -1.83 -14.84 21.67
C PRO A 122 -1.90 -15.89 20.57
N GLN A 123 -1.52 -17.14 20.88
CA GLN A 123 -1.53 -18.28 19.95
C GLN A 123 -2.96 -18.65 19.54
N ALA A 124 -3.93 -18.61 20.46
CA ALA A 124 -5.32 -18.89 20.12
C ALA A 124 -5.90 -17.79 19.20
N ARG A 125 -5.50 -16.52 19.41
CA ARG A 125 -5.91 -15.38 18.57
C ARG A 125 -5.27 -15.39 17.19
N GLU A 126 -4.00 -15.80 17.12
CA GLU A 126 -3.29 -16.09 15.88
C GLU A 126 -3.99 -17.20 15.08
N LEU A 127 -4.31 -18.32 15.72
CA LEU A 127 -5.05 -19.41 15.09
C LEU A 127 -6.40 -18.93 14.54
N ALA A 128 -7.10 -18.07 15.26
CA ALA A 128 -8.34 -17.46 14.78
C ALA A 128 -8.14 -16.60 13.52
N ARG A 129 -7.08 -15.76 13.48
CA ARG A 129 -6.73 -14.99 12.28
C ARG A 129 -6.40 -15.88 11.10
N MET A 130 -5.60 -16.93 11.33
CA MET A 130 -5.18 -17.90 10.30
C MET A 130 -6.38 -18.66 9.72
N LEU A 131 -7.31 -19.13 10.55
CA LEU A 131 -8.49 -19.84 10.08
C LEU A 131 -9.40 -18.93 9.25
N VAL A 132 -9.63 -17.68 9.69
CA VAL A 132 -10.46 -16.73 8.92
C VAL A 132 -9.79 -16.37 7.60
N SER A 133 -8.47 -16.19 7.62
CA SER A 133 -7.63 -16.01 6.45
C SER A 133 -7.73 -17.15 5.44
N ALA A 134 -7.89 -18.39 5.92
CA ALA A 134 -8.12 -19.58 5.10
C ALA A 134 -9.57 -19.73 4.62
N GLY A 135 -10.44 -18.75 4.89
CA GLY A 135 -11.85 -18.75 4.46
C GLY A 135 -12.83 -19.29 5.50
N CYS A 136 -12.39 -19.62 6.71
CA CYS A 136 -13.30 -20.04 7.78
C CYS A 136 -14.15 -18.84 8.25
N SER A 137 -15.48 -19.00 8.26
CA SER A 137 -16.35 -17.99 8.83
C SER A 137 -16.04 -17.77 10.31
N ARG A 138 -16.03 -16.50 10.74
CA ARG A 138 -15.75 -16.07 12.11
C ARG A 138 -16.61 -16.76 13.19
N GLU A 139 -17.79 -17.21 12.81
CA GLU A 139 -18.71 -17.94 13.68
C GLU A 139 -18.31 -19.41 13.88
N TYR A 140 -17.70 -20.01 12.86
CA TYR A 140 -17.32 -21.43 12.87
C TYR A 140 -15.88 -21.69 13.31
N VAL A 141 -15.06 -20.64 13.50
CA VAL A 141 -13.66 -20.79 13.95
C VAL A 141 -13.54 -21.69 15.16
N SER A 142 -14.35 -21.49 16.21
CA SER A 142 -14.29 -22.34 17.39
C SER A 142 -14.68 -23.79 17.06
N ASN A 143 -15.68 -24.00 16.21
CA ASN A 143 -16.14 -25.34 15.84
C ASN A 143 -15.06 -26.10 15.07
N VAL A 144 -14.36 -25.40 14.16
CA VAL A 144 -13.24 -25.96 13.40
C VAL A 144 -12.09 -26.34 14.34
N ILE A 145 -11.70 -25.46 15.27
CA ILE A 145 -10.65 -25.76 16.26
C ILE A 145 -11.02 -27.03 17.06
N HIS A 146 -12.25 -27.09 17.57
CA HIS A 146 -12.73 -28.25 18.33
C HIS A 146 -12.76 -29.52 17.48
N ALA A 147 -13.22 -29.45 16.23
CA ALA A 147 -13.27 -30.61 15.34
C ALA A 147 -11.88 -31.15 15.00
N VAL A 148 -10.94 -30.27 14.62
CA VAL A 148 -9.56 -30.66 14.27
C VAL A 148 -8.84 -31.24 15.49
N CYS A 149 -8.90 -30.58 16.65
CA CYS A 149 -8.28 -31.08 17.87
C CYS A 149 -8.91 -32.40 18.34
N LYS A 150 -10.24 -32.55 18.24
CA LYS A 150 -10.94 -33.81 18.57
C LYS A 150 -10.43 -34.96 17.69
N SER A 151 -10.29 -34.73 16.38
CA SER A 151 -9.72 -35.73 15.46
C SER A 151 -8.27 -36.08 15.79
N ALA A 152 -7.50 -35.13 16.32
CA ALA A 152 -6.14 -35.35 16.82
C ALA A 152 -6.07 -35.94 18.25
N GLY A 153 -7.21 -36.27 18.87
CA GLY A 153 -7.26 -36.81 20.24
C GLY A 153 -6.97 -35.78 21.35
N VAL A 154 -7.08 -34.49 21.04
CA VAL A 154 -6.85 -33.36 21.95
C VAL A 154 -8.18 -32.72 22.33
N ALA A 155 -8.48 -32.68 23.63
CA ALA A 155 -9.62 -31.96 24.18
C ALA A 155 -9.34 -30.45 24.22
N VAL A 156 -10.28 -29.63 23.75
CA VAL A 156 -10.13 -28.16 23.74
C VAL A 156 -10.95 -27.54 24.87
N GLN A 157 -10.32 -26.70 25.68
CA GLN A 157 -11.00 -25.93 26.73
C GLN A 157 -11.18 -24.48 26.30
N GLY A 158 -12.44 -24.03 26.34
CA GLY A 158 -12.87 -22.70 25.90
C GLY A 158 -13.45 -22.70 24.49
N SER A 159 -14.21 -21.65 24.15
CA SER A 159 -14.80 -21.46 22.83
C SER A 159 -14.77 -19.98 22.48
N MET A 160 -14.27 -19.61 21.30
CA MET A 160 -14.23 -18.21 20.87
C MET A 160 -15.56 -17.81 20.24
N SER A 161 -16.15 -16.72 20.74
CA SER A 161 -17.32 -16.10 20.10
C SER A 161 -16.94 -15.42 18.78
N ARG A 162 -17.91 -15.26 17.87
CA ARG A 162 -17.77 -14.45 16.63
C ARG A 162 -17.17 -13.06 16.90
N ARG A 163 -17.57 -12.43 18.01
CA ARG A 163 -17.07 -11.10 18.40
C ARG A 163 -15.59 -11.16 18.83
N THR A 164 -15.20 -12.17 19.61
CA THR A 164 -13.80 -12.40 19.99
C THR A 164 -12.92 -12.61 18.77
N VAL A 165 -13.36 -13.43 17.81
CA VAL A 165 -12.65 -13.66 16.55
C VAL A 165 -12.53 -12.35 15.74
N SER A 166 -13.61 -11.56 15.67
CA SER A 166 -13.58 -10.26 15.00
C SER A 166 -12.56 -9.30 15.62
N ARG A 167 -12.45 -9.27 16.94
CA ARG A 167 -11.43 -8.47 17.64
C ARG A 167 -10.02 -8.99 17.38
N ALA A 168 -9.81 -10.31 17.36
CA ALA A 168 -8.52 -10.89 17.02
C ALA A 168 -8.03 -10.51 15.61
N ILE A 169 -8.95 -10.29 14.67
CA ILE A 169 -8.66 -9.75 13.33
C ILE A 169 -8.26 -8.28 13.40
N LEU A 170 -9.03 -7.43 14.08
CA LEU A 170 -8.72 -6.01 14.25
C LEU A 170 -7.36 -5.81 14.93
N GLU A 171 -7.07 -6.63 15.95
CA GLU A 171 -5.77 -6.69 16.62
C GLU A 171 -4.62 -6.97 15.64
N GLY A 172 -4.84 -7.82 14.63
CA GLY A 172 -3.88 -8.09 13.56
C GLY A 172 -3.63 -6.86 12.67
N GLY A 173 -4.68 -6.11 12.32
CA GLY A 173 -4.53 -4.85 11.58
C GLY A 173 -3.77 -3.77 12.37
N ILE A 174 -4.04 -3.67 13.68
CA ILE A 174 -3.31 -2.76 14.58
C ILE A 174 -1.83 -3.19 14.69
N ALA A 175 -1.56 -4.49 14.82
CA ALA A 175 -0.20 -5.01 14.84
C ALA A 175 0.54 -4.70 13.53
N ALA A 176 -0.13 -4.80 12.37
CA ALA A 176 0.46 -4.45 11.08
C ALA A 176 0.78 -2.96 11.00
N LYS A 177 -0.05 -2.07 11.56
CA LYS A 177 0.28 -0.64 11.67
C LYS A 177 1.49 -0.41 12.59
N ILE A 178 1.58 -1.10 13.73
CA ILE A 178 2.76 -1.00 14.62
C ILE A 178 4.03 -1.48 13.90
N GLN A 179 3.94 -2.57 13.13
CA GLN A 179 5.04 -3.06 12.29
C GLN A 179 5.54 -1.98 11.33
N ILE A 180 4.62 -1.41 10.53
CA ILE A 180 4.97 -0.39 9.54
C ILE A 180 5.59 0.85 10.21
N GLY A 181 5.02 1.31 11.33
CA GLY A 181 5.59 2.43 12.08
C GLY A 181 6.96 2.14 12.67
N HIS A 182 7.20 0.90 13.12
CA HIS A 182 8.50 0.45 13.62
C HIS A 182 9.55 0.37 12.52
N GLU A 183 9.19 -0.12 11.34
CA GLU A 183 10.06 -0.20 10.16
C GLU A 183 10.37 1.22 9.63
N LEU A 184 9.35 2.08 9.50
CA LEU A 184 9.55 3.49 9.12
C LEU A 184 10.45 4.24 10.10
N ALA A 185 10.38 3.91 11.41
CA ALA A 185 11.25 4.50 12.42
C ALA A 185 12.74 4.19 12.25
N GLN A 186 13.06 3.13 11.50
CA GLN A 186 14.42 2.65 11.23
C GLN A 186 14.83 2.86 9.76
N ALA A 187 13.89 3.22 8.89
CA ALA A 187 14.14 3.38 7.47
C ALA A 187 14.92 4.67 7.21
N GLU A 188 15.92 4.58 6.34
CA GLU A 188 16.63 5.74 5.79
C GLU A 188 15.80 6.47 4.73
N ALA A 189 14.97 5.72 4.00
CA ALA A 189 14.07 6.20 2.98
C ALA A 189 12.97 5.18 2.70
N PHE A 190 11.87 5.64 2.10
CA PHE A 190 10.87 4.77 1.50
C PHE A 190 10.25 5.39 0.25
N THR A 191 9.59 4.57 -0.55
CA THR A 191 8.73 5.02 -1.65
C THR A 191 7.31 4.58 -1.41
N ALA A 192 6.33 5.27 -2.02
CA ALA A 192 4.92 4.89 -1.92
C ALA A 192 4.39 4.46 -3.29
N SER A 193 3.30 3.70 -3.32
CA SER A 193 2.55 3.45 -4.54
C SER A 193 1.06 3.47 -4.30
N LYS A 194 0.30 3.82 -5.33
CA LYS A 194 -1.16 3.93 -5.27
C LYS A 194 -1.81 3.41 -6.55
N ASP A 195 -2.99 2.82 -6.40
CA ASP A 195 -3.93 2.56 -7.51
C ASP A 195 -5.38 2.79 -7.06
N GLY A 196 -6.25 3.16 -7.98
CA GLY A 196 -7.64 3.51 -7.72
C GLY A 196 -8.64 2.74 -8.58
N THR A 197 -9.77 2.33 -8.00
CA THR A 197 -10.89 1.74 -8.75
C THR A 197 -12.25 2.14 -8.21
N SER A 198 -13.28 1.97 -9.03
CA SER A 198 -14.68 2.16 -8.63
C SER A 198 -15.38 0.81 -8.49
N ASN A 199 -16.17 0.63 -7.43
CA ASN A 199 -17.05 -0.52 -7.25
C ASN A 199 -18.41 -0.05 -6.73
N LYS A 200 -19.49 -0.33 -7.49
CA LYS A 200 -20.87 0.09 -7.19
C LYS A 200 -20.99 1.59 -6.89
N HIS A 201 -20.42 2.43 -7.76
CA HIS A 201 -20.39 3.90 -7.63
C HIS A 201 -19.64 4.44 -6.40
N VAL A 202 -18.86 3.60 -5.72
CA VAL A 202 -17.97 4.02 -4.62
C VAL A 202 -16.52 3.81 -5.07
N ASN A 203 -15.67 4.80 -4.83
CA ASN A 203 -14.26 4.75 -5.18
C ASN A 203 -13.41 4.19 -4.04
N TYR A 204 -12.33 3.51 -4.42
CA TYR A 204 -11.41 2.82 -3.55
C TYR A 204 -9.98 3.02 -4.04
N ASP A 205 -9.09 3.47 -3.15
CA ASP A 205 -7.67 3.68 -3.44
C ASP A 205 -6.83 2.74 -2.57
N ALA A 206 -6.01 1.90 -3.19
CA ALA A 206 -5.05 1.02 -2.51
C ALA A 206 -3.71 1.72 -2.39
N HIS A 207 -3.08 1.64 -1.21
CA HIS A 207 -1.77 2.22 -0.97
C HIS A 207 -0.77 1.18 -0.45
N HIS A 208 0.47 1.27 -0.95
CA HIS A 208 1.62 0.55 -0.42
C HIS A 208 2.78 1.50 -0.16
N ILE A 209 3.72 1.06 0.67
CA ILE A 209 5.05 1.63 0.80
C ILE A 209 6.11 0.56 0.53
N ASN A 210 7.28 1.00 0.09
CA ASN A 210 8.44 0.15 -0.14
C ASN A 210 9.62 0.70 0.65
N LEU A 211 10.21 -0.15 1.48
CA LEU A 211 11.32 0.21 2.36
C LEU A 211 12.21 -1.00 2.59
N LYS A 212 13.46 -0.73 2.96
CA LYS A 212 14.42 -1.78 3.33
C LYS A 212 14.12 -2.24 4.75
N VAL A 213 13.97 -3.55 4.94
CA VAL A 213 13.61 -4.14 6.24
C VAL A 213 14.56 -5.29 6.55
N SER A 214 15.10 -5.31 7.77
CA SER A 214 15.86 -6.45 8.29
C SER A 214 14.94 -7.63 8.55
N SER A 215 15.42 -8.83 8.26
CA SER A 215 14.64 -10.04 8.51
C SER A 215 14.27 -10.20 9.99
N TYR A 216 13.11 -10.81 10.21
CA TYR A 216 12.67 -11.21 11.54
C TYR A 216 13.16 -12.61 11.93
N SER A 217 14.06 -13.22 11.15
CA SER A 217 14.79 -14.41 11.57
C SER A 217 15.81 -14.09 12.67
N ASP A 218 16.33 -15.13 13.31
CA ASP A 218 17.47 -15.04 14.24
C ASP A 218 18.82 -15.19 13.52
N ASP A 219 18.84 -15.14 12.19
CA ASP A 219 20.06 -15.27 11.39
C ASP A 219 20.83 -13.94 11.36
N PRO A 220 22.03 -13.86 11.96
CA PRO A 220 22.82 -12.63 12.03
C PRO A 220 23.41 -12.21 10.68
N ASP A 221 23.46 -13.10 9.69
CA ASP A 221 24.06 -12.84 8.37
C ASP A 221 23.02 -12.35 7.33
N GLU A 222 21.74 -12.22 7.71
CA GLU A 222 20.67 -11.87 6.77
C GLU A 222 20.61 -10.35 6.49
N VAL A 223 20.99 -9.97 5.26
CA VAL A 223 21.05 -8.57 4.81
C VAL A 223 19.65 -7.96 4.71
N PRO A 224 19.44 -6.68 5.11
CA PRO A 224 18.15 -6.02 4.93
C PRO A 224 17.71 -6.02 3.47
N THR A 225 16.45 -6.37 3.20
CA THR A 225 15.90 -6.50 1.83
C THR A 225 14.76 -5.53 1.60
N HIS A 226 14.55 -5.14 0.34
CA HIS A 226 13.40 -4.32 -0.03
C HIS A 226 12.10 -5.11 0.16
N CYS A 227 11.19 -4.50 0.90
CA CYS A 227 9.93 -5.09 1.28
C CYS A 227 8.77 -4.17 0.88
N HIS A 228 7.72 -4.78 0.33
CA HIS A 228 6.44 -4.11 0.10
C HIS A 228 5.57 -4.21 1.36
N ARG A 229 5.01 -3.09 1.82
CA ARG A 229 4.05 -3.04 2.92
C ARG A 229 2.77 -2.40 2.45
N PHE A 230 1.68 -3.14 2.56
CA PHE A 230 0.33 -2.66 2.28
C PHE A 230 -0.17 -1.79 3.44
N LEU A 231 -0.54 -0.54 3.14
CA LEU A 231 -1.11 0.40 4.12
C LEU A 231 -2.62 0.20 4.33
N GLY A 232 -3.30 -0.39 3.35
CA GLY A 232 -4.74 -0.57 3.34
C GLY A 232 -5.41 0.11 2.14
N ILE A 233 -6.69 -0.21 1.93
CA ILE A 233 -7.55 0.49 0.96
C ILE A 233 -8.34 1.59 1.67
N VAL A 234 -8.34 2.79 1.09
CA VAL A 234 -9.16 3.94 1.49
C VAL A 234 -10.37 4.04 0.57
N SER A 235 -11.46 4.61 1.08
CA SER A 235 -12.62 4.98 0.27
C SER A 235 -13.06 6.36 0.71
N SER A 236 -12.58 7.37 -0.02
CA SER A 236 -12.85 8.77 0.26
C SER A 236 -13.85 9.37 -0.74
N PRO A 237 -14.78 10.22 -0.27
CA PRO A 237 -15.72 10.90 -1.15
C PRO A 237 -15.02 11.94 -2.04
N ASP A 238 -14.00 12.62 -1.52
CA ASP A 238 -13.16 13.49 -2.32
C ASP A 238 -12.16 12.65 -3.11
N GLN A 239 -12.17 12.89 -4.42
CA GLN A 239 -11.41 12.17 -5.41
C GLN A 239 -10.60 13.15 -6.26
N SER A 240 -10.35 14.34 -5.72
CA SER A 240 -9.33 15.25 -6.20
C SER A 240 -7.93 14.66 -5.98
N ALA A 241 -6.93 15.23 -6.65
CA ALA A 241 -5.54 14.84 -6.40
C ALA A 241 -5.11 15.24 -4.97
N GLU A 242 -5.65 16.36 -4.48
CA GLU A 242 -5.49 16.89 -3.14
C GLU A 242 -6.03 15.93 -2.08
N GLY A 243 -7.28 15.51 -2.21
CA GLY A 243 -7.92 14.58 -1.27
C GLY A 243 -7.19 13.23 -1.21
N GLN A 244 -6.70 12.73 -2.33
CA GLN A 244 -5.92 11.49 -2.35
C GLN A 244 -4.52 11.63 -1.73
N ALA A 245 -3.87 12.78 -1.92
CA ALA A 245 -2.60 13.08 -1.24
C ALA A 245 -2.80 13.19 0.28
N GLU A 246 -3.90 13.81 0.71
CA GLU A 246 -4.31 13.85 2.11
C GLU A 246 -4.60 12.46 2.66
N ASP A 247 -5.31 11.60 1.93
CA ASP A 247 -5.61 10.23 2.35
C ASP A 247 -4.33 9.40 2.61
N LEU A 248 -3.32 9.51 1.73
CA LEU A 248 -2.03 8.82 1.92
C LEU A 248 -1.30 9.34 3.16
N VAL A 249 -1.24 10.66 3.34
CA VAL A 249 -0.60 11.28 4.51
C VAL A 249 -1.34 10.93 5.79
N GLU A 250 -2.68 10.93 5.79
CA GLU A 250 -3.52 10.55 6.92
C GLU A 250 -3.32 9.08 7.28
N GLN A 251 -3.19 8.18 6.29
CA GLN A 251 -2.85 6.78 6.57
C GLN A 251 -1.48 6.60 7.24
N ILE A 252 -0.47 7.34 6.78
CA ILE A 252 0.88 7.32 7.38
C ILE A 252 0.79 7.90 8.81
N ASP A 253 0.11 9.02 9.00
CA ASP A 253 -0.09 9.63 10.31
C ASP A 253 -0.82 8.68 11.28
N ASP A 254 -1.86 7.99 10.82
CA ASP A 254 -2.58 6.96 11.58
C ASP A 254 -1.65 5.83 12.04
N VAL A 255 -0.79 5.35 11.14
CA VAL A 255 0.23 4.35 11.43
C VAL A 255 1.18 4.84 12.52
N LEU A 256 1.71 6.06 12.38
CA LEU A 256 2.65 6.64 13.33
C LEU A 256 2.02 6.95 14.68
N LYS A 257 0.78 7.45 14.71
CA LYS A 257 0.01 7.67 15.95
C LYS A 257 -0.18 6.39 16.74
N ILE A 258 -0.49 5.28 16.06
CA ILE A 258 -0.64 3.97 16.72
C ILE A 258 0.72 3.44 17.19
N TYR A 259 1.75 3.53 16.35
CA TYR A 259 3.10 3.10 16.70
C TYR A 259 3.65 3.87 17.91
N ASN A 260 3.63 5.21 17.88
CA ASN A 260 4.17 6.06 18.94
C ASN A 260 3.45 5.87 20.30
N LYS A 261 2.18 5.43 20.29
CA LYS A 261 1.44 5.08 21.51
C LYS A 261 1.73 3.67 22.03
N SER A 262 2.32 2.80 21.19
CA SER A 262 2.55 1.39 21.51
C SER A 262 3.62 1.21 22.60
N PRO A 263 3.54 0.14 23.41
CA PRO A 263 4.60 -0.19 24.36
C PRO A 263 5.92 -0.48 23.65
N LEU A 264 5.89 -1.11 22.48
CA LEU A 264 7.08 -1.33 21.65
C LEU A 264 7.86 -0.04 21.36
N ALA A 265 7.21 1.03 20.89
CA ALA A 265 7.88 2.31 20.62
C ALA A 265 8.51 2.91 21.89
N LYS A 266 7.81 2.83 23.02
CA LYS A 266 8.34 3.29 24.32
C LYS A 266 9.56 2.48 24.76
N ARG A 267 9.54 1.16 24.55
CA ARG A 267 10.67 0.27 24.90
C ARG A 267 11.85 0.42 23.96
N SER A 268 11.61 0.64 22.67
CA SER A 268 12.67 0.82 21.69
C SER A 268 13.29 2.22 21.78
N GLY A 269 12.63 3.18 22.44
CA GLY A 269 13.08 4.57 22.51
C GLY A 269 12.93 5.34 21.20
N HIS A 270 12.26 4.75 20.22
CA HIS A 270 12.07 5.35 18.89
C HIS A 270 10.73 6.08 18.83
N PHE A 271 10.78 7.37 18.53
CA PHE A 271 9.61 8.21 18.26
C PHE A 271 9.70 8.74 16.83
N MET A 272 8.62 8.57 16.06
CA MET A 272 8.61 8.99 14.66
C MET A 272 7.54 10.07 14.43
N ARG A 273 7.99 11.30 14.11
CA ARG A 273 7.11 12.42 13.73
C ARG A 273 6.60 12.23 12.30
N LEU A 274 5.38 12.68 12.02
CA LEU A 274 4.83 12.68 10.66
C LEU A 274 5.72 13.45 9.69
N VAL A 275 6.14 14.67 10.04
CA VAL A 275 7.04 15.48 9.20
C VAL A 275 8.35 14.73 8.89
N LYS A 276 8.91 14.03 9.89
CA LYS A 276 10.10 13.20 9.68
C LYS A 276 9.83 12.05 8.72
N ALA A 277 8.73 11.32 8.89
CA ALA A 277 8.37 10.26 7.97
C ALA A 277 8.14 10.79 6.55
N ILE A 278 7.41 11.89 6.36
CA ILE A 278 7.20 12.48 5.02
C ILE A 278 8.53 12.90 4.38
N SER A 279 9.51 13.39 5.15
CA SER A 279 10.85 13.70 4.61
C SER A 279 11.65 12.48 4.10
N LEU A 280 11.31 11.28 4.57
CA LEU A 280 11.93 10.02 4.13
C LEU A 280 11.34 9.50 2.82
N LEU A 281 10.19 10.05 2.36
CA LEU A 281 9.56 9.65 1.11
C LEU A 281 10.39 10.15 -0.09
N LYS A 282 10.91 9.24 -0.91
CA LYS A 282 11.77 9.55 -2.06
C LYS A 282 11.07 9.47 -3.42
N GLY A 283 9.89 8.88 -3.48
CA GLY A 283 9.12 8.79 -4.71
C GLY A 283 7.76 8.14 -4.52
N VAL A 284 6.85 8.40 -5.46
CA VAL A 284 5.52 7.78 -5.49
C VAL A 284 5.25 7.20 -6.88
N ASN A 285 4.88 5.92 -6.91
CA ASN A 285 4.52 5.21 -8.13
C ASN A 285 2.99 5.20 -8.32
N THR A 286 2.51 5.74 -9.44
CA THR A 286 1.09 5.91 -9.79
C THR A 286 0.90 5.76 -11.29
N ASP A 287 -0.32 5.56 -11.76
CA ASP A 287 -0.64 5.62 -13.19
C ASP A 287 -0.40 7.01 -13.78
N HIS A 288 -0.12 7.11 -15.08
CA HIS A 288 0.28 8.37 -15.73
C HIS A 288 -0.88 9.33 -16.07
N CYS A 289 -2.01 9.25 -15.35
CA CYS A 289 -3.14 10.17 -15.54
C CYS A 289 -2.78 11.61 -15.10
N SER A 290 -3.40 12.63 -15.71
CA SER A 290 -3.14 14.04 -15.36
C SER A 290 -3.42 14.36 -13.88
N LYS A 291 -4.45 13.73 -13.32
CA LYS A 291 -4.77 13.79 -11.89
C LYS A 291 -3.64 13.21 -11.03
N GLU A 292 -3.01 12.14 -11.48
CA GLU A 292 -1.97 11.41 -10.73
C GLU A 292 -0.61 12.10 -10.83
N LYS A 293 -0.33 12.75 -11.97
CA LYS A 293 0.76 13.74 -12.07
C LYS A 293 0.57 14.90 -11.10
N LYS A 294 -0.66 15.41 -10.98
CA LYS A 294 -1.00 16.45 -9.99
C LYS A 294 -0.81 15.93 -8.56
N PHE A 295 -1.21 14.70 -8.26
CA PHE A 295 -0.98 14.05 -6.97
C PHE A 295 0.52 13.90 -6.68
N SER A 296 1.33 13.45 -7.65
CA SER A 296 2.78 13.34 -7.51
C SER A 296 3.44 14.70 -7.23
N ASN A 297 3.00 15.76 -7.91
CA ASN A 297 3.46 17.13 -7.64
C ASN A 297 3.06 17.62 -6.24
N ILE A 298 1.84 17.31 -5.79
CA ILE A 298 1.39 17.64 -4.42
C ILE A 298 2.24 16.89 -3.39
N MET A 299 2.49 15.59 -3.59
CA MET A 299 3.34 14.80 -2.70
C MET A 299 4.78 15.31 -2.70
N LYS A 300 5.33 15.68 -3.86
CA LYS A 300 6.63 16.35 -3.97
C LYS A 300 6.66 17.64 -3.16
N SER A 301 5.64 18.50 -3.28
CA SER A 301 5.52 19.71 -2.47
C SER A 301 5.52 19.38 -0.98
N LYS A 302 4.72 18.41 -0.53
CA LYS A 302 4.66 18.00 0.88
C LYS A 302 5.99 17.45 1.40
N VAL A 303 6.76 16.71 0.59
CA VAL A 303 8.12 16.26 0.93
C VAL A 303 9.06 17.45 1.05
N VAL A 304 9.02 18.38 0.08
CA VAL A 304 9.83 19.60 0.10
C VAL A 304 9.51 20.44 1.33
N ASP A 305 8.24 20.62 1.67
CA ASP A 305 7.80 21.37 2.85
C ASP A 305 8.25 20.68 4.14
N ALA A 306 8.15 19.35 4.22
CA ALA A 306 8.62 18.59 5.38
C ALA A 306 10.16 18.65 5.54
N VAL A 307 10.90 18.59 4.44
CA VAL A 307 12.35 18.76 4.43
C VAL A 307 12.71 20.19 4.84
N ARG A 308 12.03 21.21 4.30
CA ARG A 308 12.20 22.61 4.68
C ARG A 308 11.88 22.87 6.15
N GLU A 309 10.85 22.23 6.70
CA GLU A 309 10.52 22.34 8.13
C GLU A 309 11.65 21.75 8.99
N LEU A 310 12.13 20.56 8.66
CA LEU A 310 13.24 19.91 9.40
C LEU A 310 14.58 20.65 9.22
N LEU A 311 14.86 21.12 8.01
CA LEU A 311 16.05 21.93 7.72
C LEU A 311 15.94 23.29 8.41
N GLY A 312 14.78 23.95 8.39
CA GLY A 312 14.53 25.17 9.15
C GLY A 312 14.67 24.97 10.66
N GLU A 313 14.18 23.85 11.22
CA GLU A 313 14.43 23.47 12.62
C GLU A 313 15.93 23.31 12.93
N THR A 314 16.72 22.86 11.95
CA THR A 314 18.17 22.60 12.08
C THR A 314 19.02 23.85 11.77
N GLU A 315 18.56 24.70 10.85
CA GLU A 315 19.27 25.85 10.29
C GLU A 315 18.95 27.16 11.03
N VAL A 316 17.81 27.25 11.74
CA VAL A 316 17.52 28.32 12.73
C VAL A 316 18.59 28.39 13.84
N LEU A 317 19.45 27.38 13.94
CA LEU A 317 20.60 27.39 14.81
C LEU A 317 21.88 28.00 14.19
N GLU A 318 22.01 28.15 12.84
CA GLU A 318 23.35 28.39 12.26
C GLU A 318 23.51 29.37 11.07
N LYS A 319 22.55 29.78 10.20
CA LYS A 319 22.90 30.61 8.98
C LYS A 319 21.87 31.64 8.44
N SER A 320 22.32 32.52 7.52
CA SER A 320 21.62 33.75 7.03
C SER A 320 21.00 33.65 5.61
N TRP A 321 20.10 34.59 5.32
CA TRP A 321 19.09 34.57 4.25
C TRP A 321 19.60 34.65 2.80
N GLU A 322 20.81 35.15 2.51
CA GLU A 322 21.26 35.37 1.12
C GLU A 322 21.70 34.09 0.38
N GLU A 323 22.01 32.99 1.08
CA GLU A 323 22.49 31.74 0.47
C GLU A 323 21.35 30.86 -0.10
N ILE A 324 20.09 31.16 0.27
CA ILE A 324 18.91 30.32 -0.01
C ILE A 324 18.25 30.63 -1.37
N ASP A 325 18.36 31.85 -1.87
CA ASP A 325 17.66 32.32 -3.09
C ASP A 325 18.26 31.79 -4.40
N ILE A 326 19.54 31.43 -4.43
CA ILE A 326 20.28 31.11 -5.67
C ILE A 326 19.97 29.70 -6.22
N LEU A 327 19.47 28.79 -5.39
CA LEU A 327 19.25 27.38 -5.75
C LEU A 327 17.89 27.08 -6.37
N PHE A 328 16.96 28.04 -6.40
CA PHE A 328 15.56 27.80 -6.75
C PHE A 328 15.24 27.89 -8.25
N ASP A 329 16.08 28.52 -9.05
CA ASP A 329 15.71 28.97 -10.41
C ASP A 329 16.00 27.97 -11.55
N LYS A 330 16.48 26.75 -11.25
CA LYS A 330 17.12 25.88 -12.28
C LYS A 330 16.44 24.55 -12.63
N ALA A 331 15.19 24.29 -12.27
CA ALA A 331 14.58 22.98 -12.55
C ALA A 331 13.09 23.01 -12.91
N LEU A 332 12.73 23.20 -14.20
CA LEU A 332 11.42 22.85 -14.80
C LEU A 332 11.39 23.05 -16.34
N SER A 333 11.45 21.97 -17.15
CA SER A 333 10.72 21.82 -18.45
C SER A 333 11.03 20.47 -19.14
N GLY A 334 10.02 19.84 -19.76
CA GLY A 334 10.10 18.53 -20.44
C GLY A 334 9.88 18.58 -21.97
N GLY A 335 10.23 17.51 -22.67
CA GLY A 335 10.63 17.43 -24.09
C GLY A 335 9.60 17.71 -25.20
N ASN A 336 8.31 17.87 -24.88
CA ASN A 336 7.36 18.43 -25.86
C ASN A 336 7.52 19.95 -26.02
N THR A 337 8.07 20.61 -25.00
CA THR A 337 8.27 22.07 -24.98
C THR A 337 9.37 22.52 -25.96
N PRO A 338 10.54 21.85 -26.04
CA PRO A 338 11.57 22.15 -27.05
C PRO A 338 11.11 21.93 -28.49
N MET A 339 10.33 20.88 -28.78
CA MET A 339 9.79 20.64 -30.12
C MET A 339 8.84 21.77 -30.57
N MET A 340 7.99 22.27 -29.67
CA MET A 340 7.12 23.41 -29.95
C MET A 340 7.89 24.73 -30.05
N ALA A 341 8.98 24.89 -29.28
CA ALA A 341 9.84 26.07 -29.29
C ALA A 341 10.66 26.21 -30.59
N TRP A 342 11.08 25.09 -31.19
CA TRP A 342 11.90 25.08 -32.41
C TRP A 342 11.29 25.91 -33.55
N TRP A 343 9.97 25.81 -33.77
CA TRP A 343 9.28 26.56 -34.82
C TRP A 343 9.40 28.07 -34.63
N ALA A 344 9.27 28.54 -33.38
CA ALA A 344 9.40 29.96 -33.04
C ALA A 344 10.85 30.44 -33.09
N GLU A 345 11.81 29.58 -32.73
CA GLU A 345 13.25 29.90 -32.73
C GLU A 345 13.85 30.00 -34.13
N ASN A 346 13.26 29.34 -35.13
CA ASN A 346 13.80 29.27 -36.50
C ASN A 346 13.01 30.10 -37.52
N ASP A 347 12.03 30.89 -37.07
CA ASP A 347 11.19 31.76 -37.92
C ASP A 347 10.49 30.99 -39.07
N VAL A 348 10.04 29.77 -38.79
CA VAL A 348 9.33 28.89 -39.73
C VAL A 348 7.87 28.77 -39.32
N THR A 349 6.95 28.71 -40.29
CA THR A 349 5.51 28.59 -40.03
C THR A 349 5.21 27.41 -39.08
N PRO A 350 4.70 27.69 -37.86
CA PRO A 350 4.41 26.65 -36.88
C PRO A 350 3.14 25.87 -37.23
N PRO A 351 2.91 24.71 -36.58
CA PRO A 351 1.66 23.97 -36.71
C PRO A 351 0.43 24.84 -36.46
N ILE A 352 -0.66 24.52 -37.17
CA ILE A 352 -1.90 25.29 -37.08
C ILE A 352 -2.48 25.27 -35.64
N LEU A 353 -3.06 26.41 -35.23
CA LEU A 353 -3.76 26.51 -33.95
C LEU A 353 -5.07 25.70 -33.97
N LEU A 354 -5.25 24.82 -32.99
CA LEU A 354 -6.41 23.93 -32.90
C LEU A 354 -7.36 24.39 -31.78
N ALA A 355 -7.92 25.59 -31.97
CA ALA A 355 -8.79 26.28 -31.01
C ALA A 355 -10.11 25.53 -30.77
N ASN A 356 -10.55 25.46 -29.51
CA ASN A 356 -11.89 24.98 -29.19
C ASN A 356 -12.95 25.98 -29.73
N HIS A 357 -14.24 25.62 -29.71
CA HIS A 357 -15.28 26.42 -30.35
C HIS A 357 -15.32 27.88 -29.83
N ASP A 358 -15.13 28.05 -28.53
CA ASP A 358 -15.24 29.36 -27.87
C ASP A 358 -14.00 30.22 -28.14
N ASN A 359 -12.81 29.62 -28.10
CA ASN A 359 -11.56 30.30 -28.46
C ASN A 359 -11.49 30.60 -29.96
N ALA A 360 -12.01 29.71 -30.82
CA ALA A 360 -12.05 29.93 -32.27
C ALA A 360 -12.93 31.13 -32.64
N ALA A 361 -14.04 31.35 -31.93
CA ALA A 361 -14.88 32.51 -32.13
C ALA A 361 -14.19 33.83 -31.74
N VAL A 362 -13.30 33.79 -30.74
CA VAL A 362 -12.49 34.94 -30.31
C VAL A 362 -11.34 35.18 -31.30
N LEU A 363 -10.59 34.14 -31.64
CA LEU A 363 -9.40 34.24 -32.53
C LEU A 363 -9.74 34.58 -33.99
N ASN A 364 -10.96 34.29 -34.46
CA ASN A 364 -11.38 34.65 -35.83
C ASN A 364 -11.69 36.14 -36.01
N ASN A 365 -11.83 36.92 -34.92
CA ASN A 365 -12.14 38.36 -34.95
C ASN A 365 -10.91 39.24 -34.64
N LEU A 366 -9.72 38.66 -34.74
CA LEU A 366 -8.47 39.26 -34.28
C LEU A 366 -7.85 40.08 -35.43
N ASP A 367 -7.81 41.41 -35.27
CA ASP A 367 -7.39 42.35 -36.32
C ASP A 367 -5.86 42.60 -36.34
N SER A 368 -5.17 42.45 -35.21
CA SER A 368 -3.70 42.61 -35.08
C SER A 368 -3.15 41.80 -33.89
N LEU A 369 -1.91 41.29 -34.03
CA LEU A 369 -1.18 40.60 -32.96
C LEU A 369 -0.53 41.57 -31.94
N ASP A 370 -0.48 42.87 -32.25
CA ASP A 370 0.23 43.87 -31.43
C ASP A 370 -0.67 44.51 -30.34
N ASP A 371 -1.99 44.46 -30.48
CA ASP A 371 -2.97 45.04 -29.55
C ASP A 371 -4.06 44.01 -29.18
N LEU A 372 -3.67 42.98 -28.42
CA LEU A 372 -4.56 41.91 -27.98
C LEU A 372 -5.40 42.33 -26.76
N THR A 373 -6.72 42.12 -26.81
CA THR A 373 -7.55 42.21 -25.59
C THR A 373 -7.23 41.07 -24.62
N PRO A 374 -7.50 41.21 -23.30
CA PRO A 374 -7.27 40.13 -22.34
C PRO A 374 -8.00 38.82 -22.68
N ALA A 375 -9.13 38.89 -23.38
CA ALA A 375 -9.87 37.72 -23.85
C ALA A 375 -9.20 37.04 -25.05
N GLU A 376 -8.63 37.81 -25.97
CA GLU A 376 -7.87 37.31 -27.13
C GLU A 376 -6.52 36.75 -26.69
N GLN A 377 -5.82 37.43 -25.78
CA GLN A 377 -4.58 36.95 -25.18
C GLN A 377 -4.81 35.62 -24.44
N HIS A 378 -5.84 35.53 -23.60
CA HIS A 378 -6.20 34.28 -22.93
C HIS A 378 -6.64 33.19 -23.92
N ALA A 379 -7.34 33.52 -25.00
CA ALA A 379 -7.72 32.55 -26.04
C ALA A 379 -6.49 32.02 -26.81
N LEU A 380 -5.48 32.86 -27.03
CA LEU A 380 -4.21 32.51 -27.66
C LEU A 380 -3.36 31.61 -26.75
N GLU A 381 -3.23 31.97 -25.46
CA GLU A 381 -2.47 31.22 -24.46
C GLU A 381 -3.12 29.87 -24.10
N SER A 382 -4.46 29.79 -24.10
CA SER A 382 -5.20 28.56 -23.79
C SER A 382 -5.38 27.61 -24.98
N THR A 383 -5.00 28.03 -26.19
CA THR A 383 -5.13 27.21 -27.41
C THR A 383 -3.83 26.48 -27.75
N THR A 384 -3.91 25.15 -27.78
CA THR A 384 -2.80 24.26 -28.15
C THR A 384 -2.79 23.96 -29.66
N ARG A 385 -1.63 23.59 -30.21
CA ARG A 385 -1.39 23.24 -31.63
C ARG A 385 -0.63 21.91 -31.76
N GLY A 386 -0.39 21.45 -32.98
CA GLY A 386 0.58 20.38 -33.26
C GLY A 386 0.06 18.93 -33.17
N GLY A 387 0.98 17.99 -33.36
CA GLY A 387 0.70 16.56 -33.56
C GLY A 387 0.01 15.90 -32.36
N VAL A 388 0.45 16.21 -31.13
CA VAL A 388 -0.17 15.68 -29.90
C VAL A 388 -1.63 16.13 -29.78
N LYS A 389 -1.91 17.39 -30.11
CA LYS A 389 -3.27 17.92 -30.07
C LYS A 389 -4.14 17.32 -31.17
N ALA A 390 -3.59 17.12 -32.37
CA ALA A 390 -4.28 16.42 -33.46
C ALA A 390 -4.62 14.97 -33.07
N ALA A 391 -3.68 14.22 -32.50
CA ALA A 391 -3.92 12.86 -32.01
C ALA A 391 -4.96 12.82 -30.89
N SER A 392 -4.94 13.79 -29.96
CA SER A 392 -5.97 13.95 -28.91
C SER A 392 -7.37 14.18 -29.48
N LEU A 393 -7.50 15.07 -30.47
CA LEU A 393 -8.78 15.31 -31.16
C LEU A 393 -9.24 14.05 -31.90
N ALA A 394 -8.33 13.33 -32.55
CA ALA A 394 -8.65 12.10 -33.25
C ALA A 394 -9.18 11.01 -32.29
N GLY A 395 -8.57 10.82 -31.12
CA GLY A 395 -9.12 9.88 -30.15
C GLY A 395 -10.44 10.36 -29.54
N ALA A 396 -10.64 11.65 -29.33
CA ALA A 396 -11.95 12.18 -28.90
C ALA A 396 -13.06 11.96 -29.94
N ILE A 397 -12.72 11.88 -31.24
CA ILE A 397 -13.69 11.63 -32.32
C ILE A 397 -13.87 10.12 -32.56
N PHE A 398 -12.79 9.34 -32.65
CA PHE A 398 -12.80 7.96 -33.13
C PHE A 398 -12.70 6.91 -32.02
N ASN A 399 -12.30 7.29 -30.80
CA ASN A 399 -12.20 6.40 -29.64
C ASN A 399 -12.52 7.10 -28.30
N HIS A 400 -13.73 7.65 -28.21
CA HIS A 400 -14.19 8.42 -27.05
C HIS A 400 -14.47 7.55 -25.80
N LYS A 401 -14.24 8.08 -24.59
CA LYS A 401 -14.44 7.37 -23.30
C LYS A 401 -15.91 7.10 -22.93
N ASP A 402 -16.84 7.78 -23.58
CA ASP A 402 -18.28 7.67 -23.37
C ASP A 402 -18.87 7.01 -24.61
N ASP A 403 -19.29 5.75 -24.48
CA ASP A 403 -19.78 4.90 -25.57
C ASP A 403 -21.01 5.48 -26.30
N LYS A 404 -21.63 6.53 -25.75
CA LYS A 404 -22.75 7.27 -26.39
C LYS A 404 -22.29 8.45 -27.24
N LYS A 405 -20.99 8.76 -27.27
CA LYS A 405 -20.41 9.93 -27.95
C LYS A 405 -19.26 9.51 -28.86
N GLY A 406 -19.04 10.27 -29.93
CA GLY A 406 -18.00 9.97 -30.93
C GLY A 406 -18.51 9.11 -32.08
N GLN A 407 -17.58 8.71 -32.94
CA GLN A 407 -17.83 8.01 -34.21
C GLN A 407 -17.26 6.58 -34.18
N GLN A 408 -17.01 5.98 -33.01
CA GLN A 408 -16.28 4.71 -32.85
C GLN A 408 -16.79 3.55 -33.71
N ASP A 409 -18.08 3.22 -33.61
CA ASP A 409 -18.62 2.05 -34.30
C ASP A 409 -18.71 2.29 -35.81
N ILE A 410 -19.18 3.48 -36.21
CA ILE A 410 -19.24 3.84 -37.63
C ILE A 410 -17.85 3.96 -38.26
N PHE A 411 -16.85 4.43 -37.51
CA PHE A 411 -15.43 4.43 -37.90
C PHE A 411 -14.95 3.00 -38.16
N LYS A 412 -15.15 2.08 -37.21
CA LYS A 412 -14.74 0.67 -37.36
C LYS A 412 -15.42 0.01 -38.56
N TRP A 413 -16.72 0.25 -38.76
CA TRP A 413 -17.47 -0.33 -39.87
C TRP A 413 -17.03 0.23 -41.22
N TRP A 414 -16.82 1.55 -41.31
CA TRP A 414 -16.40 2.21 -42.53
C TRP A 414 -15.00 1.75 -42.96
N PHE A 415 -14.03 1.76 -42.03
CA PHE A 415 -12.67 1.31 -42.31
C PHE A 415 -12.62 -0.18 -42.66
N LYS A 416 -13.42 -1.03 -41.98
CA LYS A 416 -13.56 -2.45 -42.35
C LYS A 416 -14.09 -2.63 -43.77
N ASN A 417 -15.09 -1.85 -44.19
CA ASN A 417 -15.63 -1.90 -45.56
C ASN A 417 -14.67 -1.31 -46.60
N ALA A 418 -13.77 -0.41 -46.20
CA ALA A 418 -12.65 0.05 -47.01
C ALA A 418 -11.48 -0.95 -47.07
N GLY A 419 -11.64 -2.15 -46.48
CA GLY A 419 -10.63 -3.21 -46.47
C GLY A 419 -9.56 -3.08 -45.36
N ILE A 420 -9.73 -2.15 -44.42
CA ILE A 420 -8.75 -1.81 -43.38
C ILE A 420 -9.38 -2.06 -42.00
N PRO A 421 -9.31 -3.28 -41.44
CA PRO A 421 -9.93 -3.57 -40.15
C PRO A 421 -9.11 -2.98 -39.00
N ILE A 422 -9.35 -1.72 -38.64
CA ILE A 422 -8.63 -1.02 -37.57
C ILE A 422 -9.55 -0.52 -36.46
N ALA A 423 -9.00 -0.46 -35.25
CA ALA A 423 -9.54 0.33 -34.15
C ALA A 423 -8.57 1.47 -33.86
N PHE A 424 -9.10 2.67 -33.59
CA PHE A 424 -8.25 3.81 -33.31
C PHE A 424 -7.57 3.67 -31.94
N PRO A 425 -6.26 3.97 -31.79
CA PRO A 425 -5.56 3.86 -30.51
C PRO A 425 -6.21 4.68 -29.39
N ASP A 426 -6.08 4.20 -28.15
CA ASP A 426 -6.69 4.86 -26.99
C ASP A 426 -5.84 6.06 -26.53
N THR A 427 -6.27 7.28 -26.89
CA THR A 427 -5.61 8.52 -26.44
C THR A 427 -6.20 9.07 -25.14
N SER A 428 -7.12 8.38 -24.50
CA SER A 428 -7.80 8.81 -23.27
C SER A 428 -7.09 8.32 -21.99
N ASN A 429 -6.37 7.20 -22.09
CA ASN A 429 -5.45 6.73 -21.06
C ASN A 429 -4.05 7.29 -21.36
N ASN A 430 -3.61 8.30 -20.57
CA ASN A 430 -2.39 9.11 -20.75
C ASN A 430 -1.05 8.33 -20.64
N ARG A 431 -0.81 7.33 -21.48
CA ARG A 431 0.53 6.72 -21.66
C ARG A 431 1.20 7.42 -22.85
N TYR A 432 2.43 7.91 -22.72
CA TYR A 432 3.11 8.65 -23.80
C TYR A 432 3.09 7.90 -25.14
N GLY A 433 3.23 6.57 -25.10
CA GLY A 433 3.14 5.71 -26.28
C GLY A 433 1.80 5.72 -27.02
N THR A 434 0.68 6.06 -26.38
CA THR A 434 -0.64 6.04 -27.05
C THR A 434 -0.83 7.19 -28.02
N TYR A 435 -0.24 8.36 -27.76
CA TYR A 435 -0.18 9.46 -28.71
C TYR A 435 0.74 9.14 -29.89
N CYS A 436 1.86 8.45 -29.64
CA CYS A 436 2.74 8.00 -30.71
C CYS A 436 2.11 6.90 -31.59
N GLU A 437 1.37 5.97 -30.99
CA GLU A 437 0.58 4.97 -31.73
C GLU A 437 -0.54 5.63 -32.55
N ALA A 438 -1.26 6.60 -31.96
CA ALA A 438 -2.27 7.38 -32.66
C ALA A 438 -1.66 8.17 -33.84
N ALA A 439 -0.49 8.77 -33.63
CA ALA A 439 0.23 9.48 -34.69
C ALA A 439 0.62 8.54 -35.84
N GLY A 440 1.13 7.34 -35.53
CA GLY A 440 1.45 6.33 -36.53
C GLY A 440 0.23 5.87 -37.34
N VAL A 441 -0.92 5.67 -36.68
CA VAL A 441 -2.17 5.28 -37.37
C VAL A 441 -2.72 6.42 -38.24
N LEU A 442 -2.69 7.67 -37.75
CA LEU A 442 -3.13 8.84 -38.51
C LEU A 442 -2.29 9.05 -39.76
N LEU A 443 -0.97 8.83 -39.68
CA LEU A 443 -0.07 8.96 -40.83
C LEU A 443 -0.24 7.84 -41.84
N LEU A 444 -0.30 6.59 -41.36
CA LEU A 444 -0.41 5.41 -42.22
C LEU A 444 -1.67 5.43 -43.10
N TYR A 445 -2.77 5.97 -42.57
CA TYR A 445 -4.06 6.01 -43.27
C TYR A 445 -4.58 7.44 -43.46
N CYS A 446 -3.71 8.45 -43.51
CA CYS A 446 -4.09 9.86 -43.53
C CYS A 446 -5.17 10.19 -44.58
N ASP A 447 -5.01 9.70 -45.80
CA ASP A 447 -5.98 9.98 -46.88
C ASP A 447 -7.34 9.33 -46.59
N LYS A 448 -7.34 8.13 -46.00
CA LYS A 448 -8.57 7.46 -45.56
C LYS A 448 -9.23 8.14 -44.36
N PHE A 449 -8.45 8.76 -43.47
CA PHE A 449 -9.01 9.60 -42.40
C PHE A 449 -9.68 10.85 -42.96
N LEU A 450 -9.11 11.48 -43.99
CA LEU A 450 -9.74 12.62 -44.68
C LEU A 450 -11.03 12.21 -45.38
N GLU A 451 -11.02 11.12 -46.14
CA GLU A 451 -12.23 10.55 -46.78
C GLU A 451 -13.31 10.20 -45.74
N PHE A 452 -12.92 9.61 -44.60
CA PHE A 452 -13.86 9.27 -43.54
C PHE A 452 -14.46 10.52 -42.87
N LEU A 453 -13.66 11.55 -42.61
CA LEU A 453 -14.16 12.82 -42.08
C LEU A 453 -15.15 13.48 -43.05
N GLU A 454 -14.89 13.42 -44.36
CA GLU A 454 -15.82 13.88 -45.41
C GLU A 454 -17.11 13.07 -45.42
N PHE A 455 -17.03 11.75 -45.31
CA PHE A 455 -18.20 10.89 -45.14
C PHE A 455 -19.03 11.27 -43.90
N VAL A 456 -18.39 11.53 -42.76
CA VAL A 456 -19.06 11.97 -41.53
C VAL A 456 -19.70 13.35 -41.69
N ARG A 457 -19.04 14.28 -42.39
CA ARG A 457 -19.62 15.59 -42.74
C ARG A 457 -20.87 15.41 -43.59
N ASP A 458 -20.78 14.62 -44.65
CA ASP A 458 -21.82 14.48 -45.65
C ASP A 458 -23.03 13.68 -45.14
N SER A 459 -22.82 12.83 -44.14
CA SER A 459 -23.89 12.12 -43.43
C SER A 459 -24.72 13.01 -42.50
N LYS A 460 -24.30 14.26 -42.25
CA LYS A 460 -25.03 15.20 -41.36
C LYS A 460 -26.04 16.03 -42.13
N LYS A 461 -27.18 16.32 -41.49
CA LYS A 461 -28.25 17.18 -42.05
C LYS A 461 -27.79 18.53 -42.62
N LYS A 462 -26.71 19.11 -42.10
CA LYS A 462 -26.20 20.42 -42.53
C LYS A 462 -24.96 20.33 -43.43
N HIS A 463 -24.40 19.15 -43.65
CA HIS A 463 -23.16 18.96 -44.43
C HIS A 463 -21.98 19.84 -43.95
N VAL A 464 -21.89 20.13 -42.65
CA VAL A 464 -20.82 20.95 -42.05
C VAL A 464 -20.07 20.14 -40.99
N PHE A 465 -18.75 20.32 -40.95
CA PHE A 465 -17.90 19.82 -39.88
C PHE A 465 -18.26 20.46 -38.53
N THR A 466 -18.16 19.69 -37.45
CA THR A 466 -18.03 20.27 -36.10
C THR A 466 -16.66 20.94 -35.96
N ASN A 467 -16.49 21.81 -34.96
CA ASN A 467 -15.20 22.48 -34.75
C ASN A 467 -14.05 21.48 -34.51
N MET A 468 -14.30 20.39 -33.77
CA MET A 468 -13.28 19.35 -33.54
C MET A 468 -12.91 18.59 -34.82
N GLU A 469 -13.90 18.23 -35.64
CA GLU A 469 -13.67 17.55 -36.92
C GLU A 469 -12.96 18.47 -37.92
N LYS A 470 -13.33 19.76 -37.97
CA LYS A 470 -12.67 20.75 -38.83
C LYS A 470 -11.21 20.96 -38.41
N ASN A 471 -10.95 21.06 -37.10
CA ASN A 471 -9.61 21.17 -36.56
C ASN A 471 -8.77 19.94 -36.93
N LEU A 472 -9.29 18.73 -36.76
CA LEU A 472 -8.57 17.53 -37.15
C LEU A 472 -8.37 17.42 -38.68
N TYR A 473 -9.39 17.75 -39.47
CA TYR A 473 -9.32 17.74 -40.93
C TYR A 473 -8.23 18.70 -41.45
N ASN A 474 -8.15 19.91 -40.86
CA ASN A 474 -7.11 20.87 -41.20
C ASN A 474 -5.73 20.40 -40.71
N ALA A 475 -5.65 19.80 -39.53
CA ALA A 475 -4.40 19.29 -38.95
C ALA A 475 -3.77 18.20 -39.81
N LEU A 476 -4.59 17.31 -40.38
CA LEU A 476 -4.13 16.24 -41.28
C LEU A 476 -3.72 16.73 -42.68
N LYS A 477 -3.92 18.01 -42.99
CA LYS A 477 -3.45 18.67 -44.22
C LYS A 477 -2.28 19.63 -43.98
N ASP A 478 -1.95 19.90 -42.73
CA ASP A 478 -0.90 20.84 -42.34
C ASP A 478 0.47 20.14 -42.30
N PRO A 479 1.43 20.49 -43.18
CA PRO A 479 2.75 19.85 -43.21
C PRO A 479 3.51 19.94 -41.89
N ALA A 480 3.37 21.03 -41.13
CA ALA A 480 4.03 21.19 -39.83
C ALA A 480 3.43 20.24 -38.78
N THR A 481 2.11 20.12 -38.72
CA THR A 481 1.44 19.13 -37.85
C THR A 481 1.78 17.68 -38.25
N LEU A 482 1.81 17.38 -39.56
CA LEU A 482 2.22 16.06 -40.06
C LEU A 482 3.69 15.74 -39.72
N THR A 483 4.55 16.75 -39.72
CA THR A 483 5.96 16.63 -39.31
C THR A 483 6.06 16.22 -37.84
N GLU A 484 5.32 16.87 -36.94
CA GLU A 484 5.30 16.48 -35.52
C GLU A 484 4.71 15.08 -35.30
N LEU A 485 3.66 14.70 -36.03
CA LEU A 485 3.11 13.34 -35.98
C LEU A 485 4.16 12.31 -36.44
N ALA A 486 4.96 12.64 -37.45
CA ALA A 486 5.98 11.75 -37.99
C ALA A 486 7.13 11.55 -36.98
N VAL A 487 7.55 12.61 -36.29
CA VAL A 487 8.52 12.54 -35.19
C VAL A 487 8.01 11.65 -34.05
N LEU A 488 6.76 11.81 -33.62
CA LEU A 488 6.15 10.97 -32.58
C LEU A 488 6.09 9.49 -32.98
N ALA A 489 5.70 9.22 -34.23
CA ALA A 489 5.61 7.85 -34.76
C ALA A 489 6.99 7.19 -34.92
N LEU A 490 7.99 7.93 -35.43
CA LEU A 490 9.38 7.45 -35.52
C LEU A 490 9.96 7.18 -34.14
N TYR A 491 9.74 8.06 -33.16
CA TYR A 491 10.16 7.84 -31.77
C TYR A 491 9.53 6.57 -31.18
N ALA A 492 8.26 6.29 -31.48
CA ALA A 492 7.63 5.04 -31.06
C ALA A 492 8.36 3.82 -31.62
N GLN A 493 8.58 3.78 -32.94
CA GLN A 493 9.19 2.62 -33.61
C GLN A 493 10.67 2.44 -33.27
N ALA A 494 11.40 3.54 -33.09
CA ALA A 494 12.84 3.54 -32.85
C ALA A 494 13.22 3.35 -31.37
N ILE A 495 12.39 3.84 -30.44
CA ILE A 495 12.78 3.97 -29.02
C ILE A 495 11.71 3.44 -28.09
N SER A 496 10.47 3.96 -28.16
CA SER A 496 9.44 3.61 -27.17
C SER A 496 9.09 2.12 -27.19
N HIS A 497 8.90 1.51 -28.36
CA HIS A 497 8.58 0.09 -28.48
C HIS A 497 9.77 -0.81 -28.06
N PRO A 498 11.01 -0.59 -28.57
CA PRO A 498 12.22 -1.24 -28.08
C PRO A 498 12.43 -1.14 -26.56
N TYR A 499 12.28 0.06 -25.98
CA TYR A 499 12.39 0.31 -24.55
C TYR A 499 11.36 -0.52 -23.75
N MET A 500 10.09 -0.51 -24.18
CA MET A 500 9.03 -1.28 -23.52
C MET A 500 9.22 -2.80 -23.62
N ARG A 501 9.86 -3.32 -24.69
CA ARG A 501 10.18 -4.76 -24.81
C ARG A 501 11.20 -5.20 -23.77
N GLN A 502 12.19 -4.36 -23.47
CA GLN A 502 13.27 -4.70 -22.53
C GLN A 502 12.82 -4.60 -21.06
N ILE A 503 11.89 -3.69 -20.74
CA ILE A 503 11.42 -3.45 -19.36
C ILE A 503 10.36 -4.45 -18.90
N ARG A 504 9.64 -5.10 -19.83
CA ARG A 504 8.60 -6.10 -19.51
C ARG A 504 9.16 -7.47 -19.06
N GLY A 505 10.47 -7.59 -18.81
CA GLY A 505 11.09 -8.76 -18.20
C GLY A 505 10.73 -8.93 -16.71
N LYS A 506 10.69 -10.16 -16.20
CA LYS A 506 10.45 -10.42 -14.75
C LYS A 506 11.67 -9.98 -13.93
N ASN A 507 11.43 -9.30 -12.79
CA ASN A 507 12.42 -8.92 -11.75
C ASN A 507 13.46 -7.83 -12.13
N ILE A 508 13.09 -6.79 -12.87
CA ILE A 508 13.97 -5.63 -13.13
C ILE A 508 13.56 -4.46 -12.22
N ASN A 509 14.52 -3.84 -11.53
CA ASN A 509 14.33 -2.62 -10.74
C ASN A 509 14.31 -1.39 -11.67
N MET A 510 13.38 -0.45 -11.43
CA MET A 510 13.23 0.76 -12.24
C MET A 510 14.49 1.64 -12.28
N LEU A 511 15.28 1.64 -11.20
CA LEU A 511 16.50 2.43 -11.08
C LEU A 511 17.75 1.71 -11.60
N ASP A 512 17.63 0.40 -11.85
CA ASP A 512 18.66 -0.42 -12.53
C ASP A 512 18.48 -0.39 -14.05
N LEU A 513 17.55 0.43 -14.56
CA LEU A 513 17.40 0.73 -15.98
C LEU A 513 18.51 1.65 -16.50
N ALA A 514 19.45 2.11 -15.67
CA ALA A 514 20.53 3.00 -16.09
C ALA A 514 21.30 2.50 -17.34
N PRO A 515 21.68 1.21 -17.49
CA PRO A 515 22.29 0.73 -18.73
C PRO A 515 21.34 0.79 -19.94
N LEU A 516 20.04 0.56 -19.72
CA LEU A 516 19.01 0.69 -20.75
C LEU A 516 18.78 2.15 -21.12
N HIS A 517 18.80 3.06 -20.16
CA HIS A 517 18.71 4.50 -20.38
C HIS A 517 19.95 5.04 -21.08
N LEU A 518 21.15 4.55 -20.77
CA LEU A 518 22.37 4.84 -21.49
C LEU A 518 22.30 4.33 -22.94
N GLN A 519 21.67 3.17 -23.18
CA GLN A 519 21.40 2.70 -24.55
C GLN A 519 20.39 3.60 -25.28
N VAL A 520 19.32 4.05 -24.61
CA VAL A 520 18.38 5.05 -25.16
C VAL A 520 19.13 6.33 -25.52
N GLU A 521 19.98 6.82 -24.61
CA GLU A 521 20.78 8.03 -24.77
C GLU A 521 21.77 7.90 -25.93
N GLN A 522 22.56 6.82 -25.97
CA GLN A 522 23.51 6.55 -27.05
C GLN A 522 22.81 6.47 -28.41
N HIS A 523 21.62 5.84 -28.45
CA HIS A 523 20.81 5.77 -29.67
C HIS A 523 20.26 7.14 -30.06
N MET A 524 19.83 7.96 -29.09
CA MET A 524 19.37 9.33 -29.33
C MET A 524 20.50 10.23 -29.84
N ILE A 525 21.71 10.11 -29.30
CA ILE A 525 22.92 10.79 -29.82
C ILE A 525 23.17 10.37 -31.27
N ASN A 526 23.07 9.08 -31.58
CA ASN A 526 23.23 8.59 -32.95
C ASN A 526 22.14 9.13 -33.90
N VAL A 527 20.89 9.25 -33.44
CA VAL A 527 19.80 9.89 -34.20
C VAL A 527 20.05 11.40 -34.40
N ILE A 528 20.63 12.08 -33.41
CA ILE A 528 20.98 13.51 -33.50
C ILE A 528 22.12 13.75 -34.50
N GLU A 529 23.19 12.98 -34.39
CA GLU A 529 24.39 13.10 -35.22
C GLU A 529 24.14 12.61 -36.65
N ASN A 530 23.27 11.60 -36.80
CA ASN A 530 22.95 10.99 -38.09
C ASN A 530 21.45 10.68 -38.21
N PRO A 531 20.58 11.69 -38.39
CA PRO A 531 19.13 11.48 -38.48
C PRO A 531 18.73 10.56 -39.63
N ASN A 532 19.58 10.40 -40.66
CA ASN A 532 19.35 9.52 -41.80
C ASN A 532 19.16 8.03 -41.41
N ILE A 533 19.58 7.61 -40.21
CA ILE A 533 19.27 6.26 -39.71
C ILE A 533 17.76 6.02 -39.50
N LEU A 534 16.97 7.09 -39.43
CA LEU A 534 15.50 7.05 -39.34
C LEU A 534 14.78 7.70 -40.52
N VAL A 535 15.39 8.70 -41.16
CA VAL A 535 14.75 9.52 -42.20
C VAL A 535 15.45 9.44 -43.56
N SER A 536 15.99 8.29 -43.92
CA SER A 536 16.50 8.02 -45.28
C SER A 536 15.74 6.90 -45.98
N ALA A 537 15.77 6.88 -47.31
CA ALA A 537 15.14 5.83 -48.10
C ALA A 537 15.75 4.43 -47.83
N ASP A 538 17.00 4.39 -47.35
CA ASP A 538 17.74 3.18 -47.01
C ASP A 538 17.71 2.87 -45.50
N ALA A 539 16.89 3.59 -44.71
CA ALA A 539 16.78 3.38 -43.28
C ALA A 539 16.20 1.99 -42.96
N THR A 540 16.90 1.22 -42.13
CA THR A 540 16.48 -0.12 -41.69
C THR A 540 16.36 -0.20 -40.19
N TYR A 541 15.61 -1.19 -39.68
CA TYR A 541 15.48 -1.40 -38.23
C TYR A 541 16.81 -1.75 -37.56
N THR A 542 17.77 -2.33 -38.28
CA THR A 542 19.08 -2.70 -37.74
C THR A 542 19.90 -1.51 -37.28
N THR A 543 19.68 -0.33 -37.85
CA THR A 543 20.35 0.92 -37.47
C THR A 543 19.39 1.93 -36.83
N GLY A 544 18.10 1.86 -37.17
CA GLY A 544 17.08 2.78 -36.70
C GLY A 544 16.40 2.38 -35.38
N ALA A 545 16.35 1.09 -35.01
CA ALA A 545 15.75 0.65 -33.75
C ALA A 545 16.81 0.49 -32.65
N MET A 546 16.55 1.03 -31.47
CA MET A 546 17.45 0.97 -30.31
C MET A 546 17.81 -0.45 -29.87
N ASP A 547 16.90 -1.43 -30.04
CA ASP A 547 17.15 -2.84 -29.72
C ASP A 547 17.53 -3.69 -30.94
N GLU A 548 17.80 -3.04 -32.09
CA GLU A 548 18.17 -3.65 -33.37
C GLU A 548 17.17 -4.71 -33.89
N LYS A 549 15.95 -4.76 -33.33
CA LYS A 549 14.89 -5.67 -33.74
C LYS A 549 13.91 -4.97 -34.67
N GLU A 550 13.13 -5.76 -35.40
CA GLU A 550 12.11 -5.24 -36.31
C GLU A 550 11.20 -4.20 -35.63
N TRP A 551 10.87 -3.16 -36.39
CA TRP A 551 9.89 -2.17 -35.98
C TRP A 551 8.55 -2.86 -35.73
N GLU A 552 7.82 -2.41 -34.71
CA GLU A 552 6.54 -3.02 -34.34
C GLU A 552 5.50 -2.82 -35.45
N LYS A 553 5.59 -1.71 -36.20
CA LYS A 553 4.78 -1.42 -37.38
C LYS A 553 5.64 -0.86 -38.51
N PRO A 554 6.30 -1.71 -39.33
CA PRO A 554 7.15 -1.27 -40.43
C PRO A 554 6.41 -0.42 -41.46
N ASP A 555 5.12 -0.70 -41.67
CA ASP A 555 4.26 0.05 -42.59
C ASP A 555 4.15 1.55 -42.23
N VAL A 556 4.18 1.87 -40.93
CA VAL A 556 4.14 3.27 -40.45
C VAL A 556 5.41 4.01 -40.86
N VAL A 557 6.58 3.39 -40.69
CA VAL A 557 7.86 4.00 -41.09
C VAL A 557 7.91 4.16 -42.61
N ASN A 558 7.49 3.14 -43.36
CA ASN A 558 7.39 3.21 -44.82
C ASN A 558 6.45 4.34 -45.30
N ALA A 559 5.32 4.57 -44.61
CA ALA A 559 4.40 5.66 -44.91
C ALA A 559 5.02 7.04 -44.65
N ILE A 560 5.80 7.18 -43.58
CA ILE A 560 6.54 8.42 -43.25
C ILE A 560 7.62 8.69 -44.30
N LEU A 561 8.42 7.69 -44.66
CA LEU A 561 9.49 7.82 -45.67
C LEU A 561 8.93 8.23 -47.04
N LYS A 562 7.77 7.67 -47.45
CA LYS A 562 7.09 8.06 -48.69
C LYS A 562 6.64 9.52 -48.71
N ARG A 563 6.29 10.08 -47.54
CA ARG A 563 5.83 11.47 -47.38
C ARG A 563 6.95 12.47 -47.09
N MET A 564 8.19 12.01 -46.93
CA MET A 564 9.34 12.89 -46.69
C MET A 564 9.46 14.09 -47.65
N PRO A 565 9.21 13.97 -48.97
CA PRO A 565 9.27 15.12 -49.87
C PRO A 565 8.30 16.26 -49.50
N GLU A 566 7.24 15.95 -48.75
CA GLU A 566 6.21 16.87 -48.29
C GLU A 566 6.50 17.42 -46.87
N LEU A 567 7.55 16.91 -46.20
CA LEU A 567 7.90 17.21 -44.81
C LEU A 567 9.35 17.78 -44.72
N PRO A 568 9.60 19.00 -45.23
CA PRO A 568 10.95 19.54 -45.40
C PRO A 568 11.72 19.76 -44.08
N HIS A 569 11.02 19.82 -42.95
CA HIS A 569 11.61 20.07 -41.62
C HIS A 569 11.71 18.81 -40.75
N LEU A 570 11.35 17.63 -41.27
CA LEU A 570 11.31 16.39 -40.49
C LEU A 570 12.64 16.06 -39.82
N SER A 571 13.75 16.13 -40.54
CA SER A 571 15.08 15.87 -39.99
C SER A 571 15.45 16.85 -38.88
N ASN A 572 15.08 18.13 -39.02
CA ASN A 572 15.43 19.18 -38.05
C ASN A 572 14.58 19.09 -36.78
N VAL A 573 13.27 18.87 -36.92
CA VAL A 573 12.34 18.74 -35.79
C VAL A 573 12.63 17.45 -35.00
N LEU A 574 13.03 16.37 -35.69
CA LEU A 574 13.45 15.11 -35.07
C LEU A 574 14.62 15.33 -34.09
N VAL A 575 15.63 16.13 -34.47
CA VAL A 575 16.82 16.43 -33.65
C VAL A 575 16.48 17.29 -32.41
N HIS A 576 15.50 18.18 -32.47
CA HIS A 576 15.12 19.02 -31.33
C HIS A 576 14.22 18.29 -30.32
N PHE A 577 13.45 17.30 -30.77
CA PHE A 577 12.65 16.41 -29.92
C PHE A 577 13.51 15.53 -29.00
N THR A 578 14.78 15.29 -29.34
CA THR A 578 15.68 14.39 -28.62
C THR A 578 16.57 15.08 -27.57
N THR A 579 16.47 16.39 -27.39
CA THR A 579 17.30 17.20 -26.48
C THR A 579 17.05 16.97 -24.98
N GLU A 580 15.96 16.27 -24.62
CA GLU A 580 15.55 15.98 -23.23
C GLU A 580 16.50 15.01 -22.49
N PHE A 581 17.44 14.35 -23.20
CA PHE A 581 18.41 13.41 -22.64
C PHE A 581 19.87 13.85 -22.87
N THR A 582 20.12 15.16 -22.95
CA THR A 582 21.49 15.69 -23.02
C THR A 582 22.24 15.48 -21.70
N PRO A 583 23.59 15.39 -21.70
CA PRO A 583 24.38 15.15 -20.49
C PRO A 583 24.01 16.17 -19.40
N SER A 584 23.85 15.72 -18.15
CA SER A 584 23.44 16.45 -16.92
C SER A 584 22.01 16.22 -16.39
N GLY A 585 21.38 15.07 -16.66
CA GLY A 585 20.08 14.72 -16.05
C GLY A 585 20.16 14.33 -14.56
N VAL A 586 19.13 14.67 -13.77
CA VAL A 586 19.04 14.37 -12.31
C VAL A 586 19.03 12.86 -12.00
N ILE A 587 18.68 12.02 -12.99
CA ILE A 587 18.63 10.56 -12.86
C ILE A 587 20.00 9.91 -13.10
N ASP A 588 20.79 10.44 -14.03
CA ASP A 588 22.14 9.95 -14.36
C ASP A 588 23.16 10.34 -13.27
N SER A 589 22.98 11.51 -12.67
CA SER A 589 23.76 11.98 -11.52
C SER A 589 23.41 11.29 -10.19
N ALA A 590 22.40 10.42 -10.17
CA ALA A 590 22.00 9.69 -8.97
C ALA A 590 23.02 8.59 -8.63
N THR A 591 23.71 8.77 -7.51
CA THR A 591 24.65 7.77 -6.96
C THR A 591 23.96 6.45 -6.66
N ASP A 592 24.70 5.34 -6.60
CA ASP A 592 24.15 4.02 -6.24
C ASP A 592 23.39 4.05 -4.90
N LEU A 593 23.86 4.87 -3.96
CA LEU A 593 23.18 5.13 -2.68
C LEU A 593 21.83 5.83 -2.88
N GLN A 594 21.75 6.84 -3.75
CA GLN A 594 20.49 7.53 -4.05
C GLN A 594 19.49 6.60 -4.77
N LYS A 595 20.00 5.71 -5.64
CA LYS A 595 19.19 4.69 -6.32
C LYS A 595 18.66 3.64 -5.33
N GLU A 596 19.49 3.21 -4.40
CA GLU A 596 19.09 2.30 -3.32
C GLU A 596 18.01 2.92 -2.40
N LEU A 597 18.15 4.20 -2.06
CA LEU A 597 17.18 4.92 -1.22
C LEU A 597 15.83 5.19 -1.94
N ALA A 598 15.82 5.29 -3.27
CA ALA A 598 14.62 5.58 -4.07
C ALA A 598 13.96 4.34 -4.68
N TRP A 599 14.36 3.13 -4.27
CA TRP A 599 13.88 1.87 -4.84
C TRP A 599 12.35 1.76 -4.90
N MET A 600 11.82 1.31 -6.04
CA MET A 600 10.40 1.01 -6.24
C MET A 600 10.20 -0.07 -7.32
N PRO A 601 9.12 -0.87 -7.25
CA PRO A 601 8.85 -1.89 -8.25
C PRO A 601 8.55 -1.27 -9.63
N ALA A 602 8.96 -1.95 -10.70
CA ALA A 602 8.82 -1.47 -12.08
C ALA A 602 7.37 -1.35 -12.58
N THR A 603 6.42 -2.04 -11.95
CA THR A 603 4.98 -1.97 -12.27
C THR A 603 4.13 -1.73 -11.03
N ASN A 604 2.90 -1.25 -11.25
CA ASN A 604 1.91 -0.98 -10.20
C ASN A 604 0.98 -2.18 -9.90
N ASP A 605 1.28 -3.36 -10.45
CA ASP A 605 0.38 -4.53 -10.49
C ASP A 605 -0.03 -5.04 -9.09
N VAL A 606 0.80 -4.78 -8.07
CA VAL A 606 0.54 -5.15 -6.67
C VAL A 606 -0.71 -4.42 -6.14
N ASN A 607 -0.88 -3.15 -6.52
CA ASN A 607 -2.06 -2.38 -6.12
C ASN A 607 -3.33 -2.87 -6.85
N GLU A 608 -3.26 -3.12 -8.15
CA GLU A 608 -4.37 -3.68 -8.94
C GLU A 608 -4.84 -5.03 -8.36
N GLY A 609 -3.89 -5.89 -7.99
CA GLY A 609 -4.17 -7.18 -7.36
C GLY A 609 -4.88 -7.06 -6.02
N MET A 610 -4.61 -6.01 -5.23
CA MET A 610 -5.29 -5.75 -3.96
C MET A 610 -6.74 -5.30 -4.14
N LEU A 611 -6.98 -4.43 -5.12
CA LEU A 611 -8.34 -4.01 -5.49
C LEU A 611 -9.14 -5.19 -6.06
N GLY A 612 -8.50 -6.08 -6.83
CA GLY A 612 -9.05 -7.36 -7.25
C GLY A 612 -9.44 -8.26 -6.05
N SER A 613 -8.55 -8.38 -5.06
CA SER A 613 -8.77 -9.19 -3.86
C SER A 613 -9.93 -8.68 -3.01
N LEU A 614 -10.07 -7.35 -2.86
CA LEU A 614 -11.20 -6.72 -2.16
C LEU A 614 -12.54 -7.08 -2.82
N ARG A 615 -12.60 -7.00 -4.15
CA ARG A 615 -13.81 -7.35 -4.92
C ARG A 615 -14.21 -8.82 -4.70
N GLN A 616 -13.24 -9.74 -4.74
CA GLN A 616 -13.52 -11.16 -4.46
C GLN A 616 -13.96 -11.38 -3.02
N PHE A 617 -13.30 -10.74 -2.05
CA PHE A 617 -13.64 -10.85 -0.63
C PHE A 617 -15.10 -10.47 -0.36
N TRP A 618 -15.59 -9.37 -0.94
CA TRP A 618 -16.99 -8.96 -0.77
C TRP A 618 -18.00 -9.85 -1.47
N ARG A 619 -17.63 -10.56 -2.55
CA ARG A 619 -18.52 -11.55 -3.17
C ARG A 619 -18.85 -12.68 -2.20
N PHE A 620 -17.86 -13.15 -1.44
CA PHE A 620 -18.04 -14.21 -0.44
C PHE A 620 -18.48 -13.67 0.93
N ASN A 621 -18.22 -12.39 1.23
CA ASN A 621 -18.50 -11.75 2.51
C ASN A 621 -19.24 -10.41 2.34
N PRO A 622 -20.49 -10.40 1.85
CA PRO A 622 -21.20 -9.17 1.50
C PRO A 622 -21.48 -8.23 2.69
N ARG A 623 -21.48 -8.77 3.92
CA ARG A 623 -21.67 -8.01 5.16
C ARG A 623 -20.34 -7.60 5.84
N ALA A 624 -19.19 -7.87 5.22
CA ALA A 624 -17.91 -7.51 5.78
C ALA A 624 -17.56 -6.04 5.48
N THR A 625 -17.08 -5.35 6.51
CA THR A 625 -16.68 -3.94 6.45
C THR A 625 -15.29 -3.80 5.82
N LEU A 626 -14.98 -2.63 5.24
CA LEU A 626 -13.67 -2.36 4.66
C LEU A 626 -12.53 -2.51 5.69
N HIS A 627 -12.77 -2.10 6.93
CA HIS A 627 -11.80 -2.26 8.03
C HIS A 627 -11.43 -3.71 8.35
N VAL A 628 -12.37 -4.65 8.21
CA VAL A 628 -12.10 -6.08 8.44
C VAL A 628 -11.23 -6.62 7.31
N PHE A 629 -11.52 -6.23 6.06
CA PHE A 629 -10.67 -6.58 4.92
C PHE A 629 -9.26 -6.03 5.12
N ASN A 630 -9.12 -4.72 5.38
CA ASN A 630 -7.81 -4.10 5.59
C ASN A 630 -7.04 -4.78 6.74
N SER A 631 -7.70 -5.09 7.86
CA SER A 631 -7.04 -5.75 8.99
C SER A 631 -6.51 -7.15 8.65
N LEU A 632 -7.27 -7.94 7.88
CA LEU A 632 -6.81 -9.25 7.40
C LEU A 632 -5.70 -9.11 6.36
N ALA A 633 -5.94 -8.29 5.33
CA ALA A 633 -5.05 -8.10 4.20
C ALA A 633 -3.70 -7.53 4.64
N MET A 634 -3.68 -6.50 5.48
CA MET A 634 -2.44 -5.94 6.03
C MET A 634 -1.68 -7.00 6.84
N PHE A 635 -2.36 -7.70 7.75
CA PHE A 635 -1.73 -8.72 8.58
C PHE A 635 -1.09 -9.85 7.77
N GLN A 636 -1.78 -10.31 6.71
CA GLN A 636 -1.30 -11.39 5.84
C GLN A 636 -0.20 -10.91 4.88
N ARG A 637 -0.45 -9.84 4.13
CA ARG A 637 0.45 -9.36 3.06
C ARG A 637 1.73 -8.77 3.62
N ASN A 638 1.69 -8.18 4.81
CA ASN A 638 2.88 -7.62 5.45
C ASN A 638 3.64 -8.65 6.29
N ASN A 639 3.19 -9.91 6.28
CA ASN A 639 3.77 -10.99 7.06
C ASN A 639 3.97 -10.59 8.54
N THR A 640 2.91 -10.09 9.18
CA THR A 640 3.00 -9.44 10.50
C THR A 640 3.23 -10.43 11.64
N GLN A 641 2.91 -11.72 11.48
CA GLN A 641 3.03 -12.69 12.58
C GLN A 641 4.48 -12.94 13.02
N PRO A 642 5.48 -13.15 12.13
CA PRO A 642 6.89 -13.16 12.51
C PRO A 642 7.36 -11.92 13.26
N PHE A 643 6.95 -10.73 12.82
CA PHE A 643 7.23 -9.47 13.52
C PHE A 643 6.71 -9.49 14.96
N MET A 644 5.45 -9.92 15.15
CA MET A 644 4.86 -10.05 16.49
C MET A 644 5.64 -11.05 17.34
N ASN A 645 6.01 -12.19 16.79
CA ASN A 645 6.75 -13.23 17.53
C ASN A 645 8.12 -12.73 18.00
N LYS A 646 8.82 -11.92 17.19
CA LYS A 646 10.14 -11.38 17.52
C LYS A 646 10.08 -10.21 18.50
N HIS A 647 9.15 -9.27 18.31
CA HIS A 647 9.18 -7.98 19.01
C HIS A 647 8.16 -7.81 20.13
N PHE A 648 7.03 -8.54 20.11
CA PHE A 648 5.94 -8.30 21.06
C PHE A 648 6.12 -9.05 22.37
N LYS A 649 5.83 -8.34 23.46
CA LYS A 649 5.75 -8.85 24.82
C LYS A 649 4.30 -8.81 25.30
N GLU A 650 4.06 -9.24 26.54
CA GLU A 650 2.71 -9.36 27.10
C GLU A 650 1.95 -8.01 27.13
N ASP A 651 2.65 -6.91 27.37
CA ASP A 651 2.14 -5.53 27.34
C ASP A 651 1.69 -5.11 25.94
N ASP A 652 2.43 -5.46 24.88
CA ASP A 652 2.02 -5.19 23.50
C ASP A 652 0.72 -5.92 23.16
N HIS A 653 0.61 -7.20 23.52
CA HIS A 653 -0.64 -7.94 23.29
C HIS A 653 -1.81 -7.34 24.07
N LYS A 654 -1.59 -6.85 25.29
CA LYS A 654 -2.62 -6.12 26.06
C LYS A 654 -3.01 -4.81 25.38
N PHE A 655 -2.04 -4.07 24.85
CA PHE A 655 -2.28 -2.85 24.08
C PHE A 655 -3.12 -3.14 22.84
N LEU A 656 -2.78 -4.16 22.04
CA LEU A 656 -3.59 -4.57 20.88
C LEU A 656 -5.03 -4.90 21.29
N MET A 657 -5.22 -5.68 22.35
CA MET A 657 -6.55 -6.06 22.84
C MET A 657 -7.37 -4.85 23.28
N HIS A 658 -6.73 -3.83 23.86
CA HIS A 658 -7.38 -2.59 24.24
C HIS A 658 -7.78 -1.78 23.00
N MET A 659 -6.83 -1.49 22.12
CA MET A 659 -7.07 -0.76 20.87
C MET A 659 -8.10 -1.46 19.98
N GLY A 660 -8.06 -2.79 19.87
CA GLY A 660 -9.03 -3.57 19.10
C GLY A 660 -10.46 -3.46 19.64
N ARG A 661 -10.64 -3.23 20.95
CA ARG A 661 -11.97 -2.97 21.54
C ARG A 661 -12.45 -1.55 21.24
N GLU A 662 -11.56 -0.57 21.24
CA GLU A 662 -11.89 0.80 20.86
C GLU A 662 -12.30 0.89 19.39
N VAL A 663 -11.55 0.22 18.50
CA VAL A 663 -11.91 0.15 17.07
C VAL A 663 -13.26 -0.56 16.89
N ASP A 664 -13.51 -1.68 17.57
CA ASP A 664 -14.80 -2.40 17.55
C ASP A 664 -15.98 -1.51 17.99
N SER A 665 -15.80 -0.63 18.98
CA SER A 665 -16.86 0.25 19.50
C SER A 665 -17.02 1.57 18.71
N SER A 666 -16.01 2.00 17.97
CA SER A 666 -15.95 3.32 17.31
C SER A 666 -16.87 3.50 16.09
N ARG A 667 -17.47 2.42 15.58
CA ARG A 667 -18.39 2.40 14.41
C ARG A 667 -17.83 3.09 13.16
N LEU A 668 -16.53 2.92 12.87
CA LEU A 668 -15.84 3.60 11.76
C LEU A 668 -16.54 3.40 10.40
N GLU A 669 -17.05 2.19 10.14
CA GLU A 669 -17.75 1.90 8.88
C GLU A 669 -19.01 2.76 8.71
N SER A 670 -19.79 2.96 9.79
CA SER A 670 -20.97 3.82 9.76
C SER A 670 -20.59 5.29 9.56
N LYS A 671 -19.50 5.75 10.19
CA LYS A 671 -18.98 7.12 9.99
C LYS A 671 -18.53 7.35 8.55
N ARG A 672 -17.84 6.38 7.94
CA ARG A 672 -17.42 6.41 6.53
C ARG A 672 -18.63 6.49 5.59
N GLN A 673 -19.65 5.67 5.84
CA GLN A 673 -20.90 5.68 5.07
C GLN A 673 -21.61 7.02 5.19
N ALA A 674 -21.71 7.59 6.40
CA ALA A 674 -22.29 8.92 6.61
C ALA A 674 -21.53 10.01 5.84
N LYS A 675 -20.19 10.05 5.91
CA LYS A 675 -19.35 11.00 5.16
C LYS A 675 -19.61 10.94 3.64
N ASN A 676 -19.77 9.74 3.09
CA ASN A 676 -20.10 9.56 1.66
C ASN A 676 -21.50 10.08 1.31
N VAL A 677 -22.50 9.85 2.18
CA VAL A 677 -23.86 10.35 1.99
C VAL A 677 -23.89 11.88 2.06
N GLU A 678 -23.27 12.47 3.08
CA GLU A 678 -23.18 13.92 3.28
C GLU A 678 -22.53 14.62 2.09
N TYR A 679 -21.40 14.10 1.60
CA TYR A 679 -20.73 14.65 0.43
C TYR A 679 -21.61 14.58 -0.83
N THR A 680 -22.31 13.46 -1.02
CA THR A 680 -23.21 13.27 -2.17
C THR A 680 -24.41 14.22 -2.08
N GLN A 681 -24.98 14.41 -0.89
CA GLN A 681 -26.06 15.37 -0.64
C GLN A 681 -25.60 16.81 -0.93
N ALA A 682 -24.42 17.21 -0.45
CA ALA A 682 -23.87 18.55 -0.73
C ALA A 682 -23.63 18.78 -2.22
N LYS A 683 -23.16 17.75 -2.95
CA LYS A 683 -23.00 17.80 -4.41
C LYS A 683 -24.35 17.95 -5.13
N ASN A 684 -25.36 17.20 -4.70
CA ASN A 684 -26.71 17.27 -5.27
C ASN A 684 -27.36 18.63 -4.98
N GLN A 685 -27.18 19.18 -3.78
CA GLN A 685 -27.68 20.51 -3.43
C GLN A 685 -27.07 21.59 -4.32
N LYS A 686 -25.74 21.60 -4.49
CA LYS A 686 -25.06 22.53 -5.42
C LYS A 686 -25.58 22.42 -6.86
N LYS A 687 -25.96 21.21 -7.30
CA LYS A 687 -26.56 21.01 -8.63
C LYS A 687 -27.97 21.60 -8.68
N ASN A 688 -28.81 21.31 -7.69
CA ASN A 688 -30.16 21.86 -7.58
C ASN A 688 -30.16 23.39 -7.48
N ASP A 689 -29.22 23.98 -6.74
CA ASP A 689 -29.05 25.43 -6.63
C ASP A 689 -28.69 26.06 -7.99
N ARG A 690 -27.82 25.41 -8.77
CA ARG A 690 -27.52 25.84 -10.15
C ARG A 690 -28.72 25.72 -11.07
N ASP A 691 -29.47 24.63 -10.97
CA ASP A 691 -30.64 24.37 -11.80
C ASP A 691 -31.78 25.36 -11.47
N THR A 692 -31.98 25.68 -10.18
CA THR A 692 -32.96 26.69 -9.73
C THR A 692 -32.55 28.11 -10.14
N GLU A 693 -31.27 28.47 -10.02
CA GLU A 693 -30.76 29.76 -10.50
C GLU A 693 -30.90 29.90 -12.02
N ALA A 694 -30.63 28.83 -12.77
CA ALA A 694 -30.86 28.80 -14.22
C ALA A 694 -32.35 28.95 -14.57
N ALA A 695 -33.25 28.31 -13.79
CA ALA A 695 -34.69 28.44 -13.96
C ALA A 695 -35.18 29.87 -13.65
N LYS A 696 -34.68 30.52 -12.59
CA LYS A 696 -34.98 31.92 -12.27
C LYS A 696 -34.56 32.86 -13.40
N LYS A 697 -33.32 32.75 -13.88
CA LYS A 697 -32.82 33.56 -15.01
C LYS A 697 -33.66 33.36 -16.27
N LYS A 698 -34.12 32.13 -16.53
CA LYS A 698 -35.03 31.82 -17.63
C LYS A 698 -36.41 32.49 -17.43
N ALA A 699 -36.97 32.45 -16.23
CA ALA A 699 -38.25 33.08 -15.90
C ALA A 699 -38.17 34.61 -16.01
N GLU A 700 -37.11 35.23 -15.49
CA GLU A 700 -36.85 36.67 -15.62
C GLU A 700 -36.71 37.10 -17.08
N LYS A 701 -35.97 36.31 -17.88
CA LYS A 701 -35.86 36.53 -19.33
C LYS A 701 -37.25 36.48 -20.00
N ASN A 702 -38.05 35.47 -19.69
CA ASN A 702 -39.40 35.33 -20.25
C ASN A 702 -40.33 36.49 -19.83
N ASN A 703 -40.29 36.93 -18.56
CA ASN A 703 -41.06 38.07 -18.07
C ASN A 703 -40.63 39.40 -18.71
N ARG A 704 -39.33 39.57 -19.02
CA ARG A 704 -38.84 40.73 -19.76
C ARG A 704 -39.39 40.72 -21.18
N ILE A 705 -39.36 39.56 -21.84
CA ILE A 705 -39.80 39.40 -23.23
C ILE A 705 -41.32 39.61 -23.37
N SER A 706 -42.14 39.11 -22.44
CA SER A 706 -43.60 39.27 -22.52
C SER A 706 -44.09 40.72 -22.45
N ARG A 707 -43.25 41.64 -21.94
CA ARG A 707 -43.56 43.09 -21.89
C ARG A 707 -43.20 43.83 -23.18
N ILE A 708 -42.55 43.17 -24.13
CA ILE A 708 -42.11 43.79 -25.39
C ILE A 708 -43.28 43.74 -26.38
N PRO A 709 -43.78 44.88 -26.86
CA PRO A 709 -44.87 44.91 -27.83
C PRO A 709 -44.41 44.29 -29.15
N LEU A 710 -45.28 43.49 -29.77
CA LEU A 710 -45.02 42.89 -31.08
C LEU A 710 -45.06 43.96 -32.15
N ILE A 711 -44.02 44.02 -32.98
CA ILE A 711 -43.95 44.95 -34.13
C ILE A 711 -44.34 44.18 -35.39
N PHE A 712 -45.43 44.58 -36.03
CA PHE A 712 -45.93 43.97 -37.27
C PHE A 712 -45.49 44.72 -38.54
N GLU A 713 -44.90 45.90 -38.42
CA GLU A 713 -44.40 46.68 -39.57
C GLU A 713 -43.10 46.08 -40.11
N LYS A 714 -43.16 45.46 -41.30
CA LYS A 714 -42.02 44.75 -41.92
C LYS A 714 -40.80 45.67 -42.16
N GLU A 715 -41.04 46.94 -42.48
CA GLU A 715 -40.01 47.96 -42.69
C GLU A 715 -39.23 48.27 -41.40
N VAL A 716 -39.93 48.32 -40.27
CA VAL A 716 -39.32 48.54 -38.96
C VAL A 716 -38.50 47.31 -38.53
N ILE A 717 -38.99 46.10 -38.78
CA ILE A 717 -38.24 44.85 -38.54
C ILE A 717 -36.95 44.80 -39.37
N GLU A 718 -36.96 45.33 -40.59
CA GLU A 718 -35.77 45.42 -41.44
C GLU A 718 -34.70 46.37 -40.87
N GLY A 719 -35.11 47.39 -40.10
CA GLY A 719 -34.19 48.29 -39.40
C GLY A 719 -33.59 47.71 -38.10
N LEU A 720 -34.20 46.66 -37.51
CA LEU A 720 -33.77 46.13 -36.21
C LEU A 720 -32.47 45.29 -36.31
N LYS A 721 -31.59 45.48 -35.32
CA LYS A 721 -30.31 44.76 -35.20
C LYS A 721 -30.04 44.35 -33.75
N GLY A 722 -29.12 43.40 -33.57
CA GLY A 722 -28.60 43.00 -32.26
C GLY A 722 -29.68 42.51 -31.29
N GLN A 723 -29.63 42.98 -30.04
CA GLN A 723 -30.50 42.52 -28.96
C GLN A 723 -31.99 42.83 -29.22
N LYS A 724 -32.31 43.98 -29.84
CA LYS A 724 -33.70 44.37 -30.15
C LYS A 724 -34.37 43.41 -31.14
N LEU A 725 -33.62 42.93 -32.14
CA LEU A 725 -34.11 41.92 -33.08
C LEU A 725 -34.29 40.56 -32.43
N GLN A 726 -33.37 40.17 -31.53
CA GLN A 726 -33.47 38.91 -30.78
C GLN A 726 -34.65 38.92 -29.81
N ASP A 727 -34.87 40.05 -29.14
CA ASP A 727 -35.97 40.24 -28.21
C ASP A 727 -37.33 40.19 -28.94
N GLN A 728 -37.44 40.77 -30.15
CA GLN A 728 -38.63 40.62 -31.00
C GLN A 728 -38.85 39.17 -31.43
N LEU A 729 -37.82 38.45 -31.88
CA LEU A 729 -37.95 37.04 -32.24
C LEU A 729 -38.43 36.19 -31.05
N ASP A 730 -37.87 36.43 -29.86
CA ASP A 730 -38.26 35.72 -28.65
C ASP A 730 -39.68 36.12 -28.20
N ALA A 731 -40.12 37.36 -28.42
CA ALA A 731 -41.49 37.83 -28.15
C ALA A 731 -42.52 37.17 -29.07
N PHE A 732 -42.27 37.10 -30.38
CA PHE A 732 -43.11 36.37 -31.33
C PHE A 732 -43.19 34.88 -30.96
N ARG A 733 -42.07 34.27 -30.53
CA ARG A 733 -42.05 32.88 -30.06
C ARG A 733 -42.91 32.68 -28.81
N LEU A 734 -42.85 33.62 -27.87
CA LEU A 734 -43.63 33.57 -26.63
C LEU A 734 -45.13 33.79 -26.89
N ALA A 735 -45.49 34.58 -27.90
CA ALA A 735 -46.86 34.81 -28.36
C ALA A 735 -47.47 33.63 -29.16
N GLY A 736 -46.71 32.54 -29.36
CA GLY A 736 -47.16 31.35 -30.06
C GLY A 736 -47.01 31.39 -31.58
N ALA A 737 -46.18 32.28 -32.12
CA ALA A 737 -45.98 32.38 -33.58
C ALA A 737 -45.47 31.06 -34.18
N PRO A 738 -45.86 30.73 -35.42
CA PRO A 738 -45.47 29.51 -36.14
C PRO A 738 -44.01 29.59 -36.62
N LEU A 739 -43.10 29.66 -35.66
CA LEU A 739 -41.65 29.74 -35.86
C LEU A 739 -41.03 28.35 -35.84
N PRO A 740 -39.88 28.15 -36.49
CA PRO A 740 -39.14 26.88 -36.42
C PRO A 740 -38.83 26.46 -34.97
N ALA A 741 -39.14 25.21 -34.63
CA ALA A 741 -39.00 24.66 -33.28
C ALA A 741 -37.53 24.59 -32.79
N LEU A 742 -36.56 24.53 -33.71
CA LEU A 742 -35.15 24.38 -33.38
C LEU A 742 -34.42 25.73 -33.53
N LEU A 743 -33.85 26.23 -32.42
CA LEU A 743 -33.05 27.46 -32.37
C LEU A 743 -31.89 27.51 -33.40
N LYS A 744 -31.43 26.36 -33.87
CA LYS A 744 -30.34 26.23 -34.85
C LYS A 744 -30.73 26.65 -36.28
N ASP A 745 -32.02 26.83 -36.55
CA ASP A 745 -32.56 27.15 -37.88
C ASP A 745 -32.82 28.65 -38.04
N VAL A 746 -32.55 29.45 -36.99
CA VAL A 746 -32.66 30.92 -36.99
C VAL A 746 -31.40 31.54 -36.37
N LYS A 747 -30.25 31.41 -37.06
CA LYS A 747 -28.95 31.85 -36.54
C LYS A 747 -28.55 33.25 -37.02
N VAL A 748 -28.69 33.53 -38.31
CA VAL A 748 -28.19 34.76 -38.92
C VAL A 748 -29.23 35.87 -38.78
N VAL A 749 -28.80 37.13 -38.74
CA VAL A 749 -29.68 38.32 -38.68
C VAL A 749 -30.74 38.27 -39.78
N ALA A 750 -30.35 37.88 -41.01
CA ALA A 750 -31.27 37.72 -42.13
C ALA A 750 -32.34 36.64 -41.88
N ASP A 751 -31.96 35.48 -41.32
CA ASP A 751 -32.91 34.41 -40.98
C ASP A 751 -33.90 34.87 -39.91
N LYS A 752 -33.42 35.60 -38.89
CA LYS A 752 -34.26 36.15 -37.81
C LYS A 752 -35.31 37.09 -38.36
N LYS A 753 -34.91 38.04 -39.21
CA LYS A 753 -35.81 38.97 -39.88
C LYS A 753 -36.82 38.25 -40.78
N LYS A 754 -36.34 37.35 -41.64
CA LYS A 754 -37.20 36.56 -42.54
C LYS A 754 -38.21 35.72 -41.78
N THR A 755 -37.81 35.11 -40.66
CA THR A 755 -38.71 34.30 -39.84
C THR A 755 -39.80 35.15 -39.17
N ILE A 756 -39.45 36.34 -38.66
CA ILE A 756 -40.44 37.29 -38.12
C ILE A 756 -41.35 37.80 -39.23
N GLN A 757 -40.81 38.19 -40.39
CA GLN A 757 -41.59 38.65 -41.54
C GLN A 757 -42.57 37.57 -42.05
N ASN A 758 -42.16 36.31 -42.12
CA ASN A 758 -43.04 35.20 -42.46
C ASN A 758 -44.15 34.99 -41.41
N ALA A 759 -43.86 35.20 -40.12
CA ALA A 759 -44.87 35.12 -39.06
C ALA A 759 -45.87 36.29 -39.15
N ILE A 760 -45.40 37.49 -39.50
CA ILE A 760 -46.24 38.65 -39.80
C ILE A 760 -47.13 38.38 -41.02
N GLU A 761 -46.60 37.78 -42.09
CA GLU A 761 -47.41 37.40 -43.26
C GLU A 761 -48.49 36.37 -42.90
N GLN A 762 -48.21 35.44 -42.00
CA GLN A 762 -49.22 34.50 -41.53
C GLN A 762 -50.28 35.16 -40.64
N TYR A 763 -49.89 36.18 -39.88
CA TYR A 763 -50.84 37.04 -39.15
C TYR A 763 -51.73 37.84 -40.10
N GLU A 764 -51.14 38.52 -41.10
CA GLU A 764 -51.86 39.31 -42.12
C GLU A 764 -52.83 38.46 -42.97
N ASN A 765 -52.59 37.15 -43.06
CA ASN A 765 -53.43 36.19 -43.79
C ASN A 765 -54.39 35.40 -42.86
N ASP A 766 -54.59 35.84 -41.61
CA ASP A 766 -55.45 35.20 -40.59
C ASP A 766 -55.11 33.72 -40.29
N LYS A 767 -53.87 33.29 -40.56
CA LYS A 767 -53.40 31.91 -40.32
C LYS A 767 -52.82 31.71 -38.92
N TRP A 768 -52.58 32.79 -38.19
CA TRP A 768 -52.11 32.78 -36.81
C TRP A 768 -52.52 34.08 -36.10
N SER A 769 -52.86 34.00 -34.82
CA SER A 769 -53.17 35.15 -33.97
C SER A 769 -52.35 35.09 -32.67
N PRO A 770 -51.79 36.22 -32.18
CA PRO A 770 -51.05 36.25 -30.92
C PRO A 770 -51.91 35.81 -29.74
N ILE A 771 -51.38 34.91 -28.93
CA ILE A 771 -52.05 34.47 -27.70
C ILE A 771 -52.05 35.64 -26.70
N GLY A 772 -53.23 36.17 -26.37
CA GLY A 772 -53.43 37.21 -25.35
C GLY A 772 -53.67 38.65 -25.85
N PHE A 773 -53.93 38.88 -27.14
CA PHE A 773 -54.34 40.18 -27.68
C PHE A 773 -55.89 40.29 -27.61
N GLU A 774 -56.43 40.90 -26.55
CA GLU A 774 -57.87 41.24 -26.51
C GLU A 774 -58.15 42.52 -27.29
N GLY A 775 -59.00 42.40 -28.32
CA GLY A 775 -59.50 43.51 -29.12
C GLY A 775 -60.67 43.12 -30.02
N GLY A 776 -61.82 42.77 -29.42
CA GLY A 776 -63.17 42.99 -29.97
C GLY A 776 -63.86 41.87 -30.76
N GLU A 777 -64.84 41.21 -30.11
CA GLU A 777 -66.12 40.63 -30.62
C GLU A 777 -66.07 39.55 -31.73
N THR A 778 -66.71 38.38 -31.69
CA THR A 778 -67.82 37.80 -30.90
C THR A 778 -67.87 36.26 -31.09
N ASP A 779 -68.31 35.57 -30.04
CA ASP A 779 -69.05 34.29 -29.97
C ASP A 779 -68.52 33.00 -30.61
N GLY A 780 -68.33 32.00 -29.74
CA GLY A 780 -68.13 30.59 -30.12
C GLY A 780 -67.79 29.69 -28.94
N PHE A 781 -68.72 29.58 -27.99
CA PHE A 781 -68.68 28.63 -26.87
C PHE A 781 -68.46 27.18 -27.37
N GLN A 782 -67.38 26.52 -26.94
CA GLN A 782 -67.42 25.09 -26.65
C GLN A 782 -66.31 24.68 -25.67
N ALA A 783 -66.73 24.41 -24.45
CA ALA A 783 -65.98 23.66 -23.46
C ALA A 783 -66.17 22.16 -23.73
N ASP A 784 -65.07 21.41 -23.73
CA ASP A 784 -65.02 20.00 -23.33
C ASP A 784 -63.57 19.74 -22.87
N ASN A 785 -63.34 19.60 -21.56
CA ASN A 785 -63.08 18.33 -20.86
C ASN A 785 -62.03 17.49 -21.62
N GLY A 786 -60.83 17.33 -21.09
CA GLY A 786 -60.57 16.37 -20.02
C GLY A 786 -59.55 15.35 -20.55
N ASP A 787 -59.02 14.54 -19.65
CA ASP A 787 -58.13 13.39 -19.87
C ASP A 787 -56.62 13.72 -19.89
N GLU A 788 -55.96 13.63 -18.73
CA GLU A 788 -55.41 12.41 -18.10
C GLU A 788 -54.07 12.01 -18.73
N GLU A 789 -52.99 12.18 -17.97
CA GLU A 789 -52.26 11.07 -17.34
C GLU A 789 -51.79 10.01 -18.35
N ASN A 790 -50.47 10.00 -18.59
CA ASN A 790 -49.64 8.82 -18.86
C ASN A 790 -48.19 9.28 -18.59
N GLY A 791 -47.47 8.86 -17.54
CA GLY A 791 -47.53 7.55 -16.90
C GLY A 791 -46.79 6.53 -17.76
N GLU A 792 -45.76 5.90 -17.18
CA GLU A 792 -45.02 4.73 -17.68
C GLU A 792 -43.85 5.03 -18.64
N GLU A 793 -42.64 4.48 -18.49
CA GLU A 793 -42.09 3.43 -17.62
C GLU A 793 -40.56 3.60 -17.50
#